data_AF-A0A816IDF8-F1
#
_entry.id   AF-A0A816IDF8-F1
#
_cell.length_a   1.000
_cell.length_b   1.000
_cell.length_c   1.000
_cell.angle_alpha   90.00
_cell.angle_beta   90.00
_cell.angle_gamma   90.00
#
_symmetry.space_group_name_H-M   'P 1'
#
loop_
_entity.id
_entity.type
_entity.pdbx_description
1 polymer ?
#
loop_
_entity_poly.entity_id
_entity_poly.type
_entity_poly.pdbx_seq_one_letter_code
_entity_poly.pdbx_strand_id
1 'polypeptide(L)'
;MGLCFSSAKVSGRRNHSPRSPNPNPLTVAKHRPPQTPCSFLAVTIQKDHRTQPRRSPATTKKTPPQTQTQTRQTPPHGKGREKGGNNNNNNNTNKGKRHGEAIPYGKRVDFGYAKDFDNRYTIGKLLGYGQFGYTYVATDKKTGDRVAVKKIDKAKMRIPIAVEDVKREVKILQALTGHENVVRFYNAFEDKNSVYIAMELCEGGELLDRILAKKESRYSERDAAVVVRQMLKVAAECHLRGLVHRDMKPENFLFKSTEEDSPLKATDFGLSDFIKPGKKFHDIVGSAYYVAPEVLKRRSGPESDVWSIGVISYILLCGRRPFWDKTENGIFKEVLKNKPDFRRKPWPTVSNSAKDFVKKLLVKDPRARLTAAQALSHPWVREGGDASEIPIDISVLNNMRQFVKFSRLKQFALRALATTLDEEESADLRDQFDAIDVDKNGAISLDEMRQALAKDHPWKLKDARVAEILQAIDSNTDGFVDFEEFVAAALHVNQLEEHDSEKWQQRSRAAFEKFDIDGDGFITAEELRMHTGLKGSIEPLLEEADIDNDGKISLHEFRRLLRTASIKSRNVRNPPGASSGIGSEICLDLAKAGCKIIAAARRVDRLKSLCSEINITGVQAASLELDVSSDAATIQQAVKEAWKVFGKIDALVNNAGIRGTVKSSLDLSENEWDKVFKTNLMGSWLVSKYVCILMCDAKQGGGSVINISSISGLNRSLSYGAVAYASSKSGVDTMTRAMAIELGVYNIRVNSIAPGLFKSEITQALIQKKWLKNVTDRIVPLTAEQTVDPGLTSLVRYLIHDSSQYVSCNVFIVDAGATLPGLPIFSSL
;
A
#
# COMPACT_ATOMS: atom_id res chain seq x y z
N MET A 1 30.43 27.34 -22.03
CA MET A 1 30.53 28.74 -21.55
C MET A 1 30.33 28.64 -20.04
N GLY A 2 31.28 28.98 -19.16
CA GLY A 2 32.04 30.23 -19.04
C GLY A 2 31.42 31.00 -17.86
N LEU A 3 32.03 31.05 -16.66
CA LEU A 3 33.06 32.02 -16.23
C LEU A 3 32.59 33.50 -16.35
N CYS A 4 32.73 34.40 -15.37
CA CYS A 4 33.09 34.30 -13.93
C CYS A 4 32.86 35.69 -13.23
N PHE A 5 32.99 35.78 -11.89
CA PHE A 5 33.02 37.04 -11.08
C PHE A 5 31.74 37.93 -11.10
N SER A 6 31.53 38.94 -10.23
CA SER A 6 32.30 39.48 -9.08
C SER A 6 31.38 39.96 -7.94
N SER A 7 31.97 40.25 -6.77
CA SER A 7 31.31 40.83 -5.57
C SER A 7 31.26 42.36 -5.55
N ALA A 8 30.30 42.94 -4.81
CA ALA A 8 30.41 44.29 -4.24
C ALA A 8 29.74 44.38 -2.85
N LYS A 9 30.30 45.21 -1.95
CA LYS A 9 29.71 45.60 -0.65
C LYS A 9 29.50 47.12 -0.63
N VAL A 10 28.37 47.59 -0.10
CA VAL A 10 28.23 48.93 0.49
C VAL A 10 27.38 48.83 1.76
N SER A 11 27.66 49.67 2.76
CA SER A 11 27.01 49.68 4.08
C SER A 11 26.24 50.98 4.34
N GLY A 12 25.09 50.91 5.00
CA GLY A 12 24.35 52.09 5.47
C GLY A 12 23.46 51.80 6.68
N ARG A 13 23.67 52.54 7.78
CA ARG A 13 22.72 52.69 8.91
C ARG A 13 21.79 53.89 8.59
N ARG A 14 20.70 54.23 9.30
CA ARG A 14 20.45 54.15 10.76
C ARG A 14 18.95 54.38 11.08
N ASN A 15 18.51 53.80 12.20
CA ASN A 15 17.37 54.09 13.10
C ASN A 15 16.26 55.08 12.69
N HIS A 16 15.00 54.76 13.06
CA HIS A 16 14.29 55.56 14.08
C HIS A 16 13.16 54.77 14.81
N SER A 17 13.00 55.07 16.10
CA SER A 17 11.93 54.71 17.04
C SER A 17 12.05 55.68 18.26
N PRO A 18 11.24 55.63 19.35
CA PRO A 18 10.05 54.83 19.64
C PRO A 18 8.85 55.69 20.14
N ARG A 19 7.74 55.06 20.57
CA ARG A 19 6.94 55.52 21.74
C ARG A 19 5.99 54.44 22.28
N SER A 20 5.80 54.45 23.60
CA SER A 20 4.75 53.77 24.38
C SER A 20 4.42 54.66 25.58
N PRO A 21 3.30 54.43 26.31
CA PRO A 21 3.35 53.54 27.46
C PRO A 21 2.08 52.67 27.68
N ASN A 22 2.10 51.86 28.74
CA ASN A 22 1.07 50.89 29.17
C ASN A 22 0.30 51.42 30.41
N PRO A 23 -0.79 50.78 30.89
CA PRO A 23 -0.61 49.81 31.99
C PRO A 23 -1.56 48.58 32.04
N ASN A 24 -1.14 47.60 32.86
CA ASN A 24 -1.73 46.28 33.21
C ASN A 24 -2.68 46.38 34.46
N PRO A 25 -3.22 45.30 35.13
CA PRO A 25 -3.00 43.83 35.06
C PRO A 25 -4.33 43.01 34.92
N LEU A 26 -4.52 41.68 35.15
CA LEU A 26 -3.88 40.53 35.86
C LEU A 26 -4.00 39.24 34.98
N THR A 27 -3.05 38.29 34.90
CA THR A 27 -2.75 37.07 35.73
C THR A 27 -3.96 36.17 36.08
N VAL A 28 -3.93 34.82 36.00
CA VAL A 28 -2.84 33.81 36.15
C VAL A 28 -2.96 32.65 35.11
N ALA A 29 -1.88 31.88 34.90
CA ALA A 29 -1.71 30.83 33.88
C ALA A 29 -2.16 29.40 34.25
N LYS A 30 -2.13 28.48 33.27
CA LYS A 30 -1.80 27.04 33.45
C LYS A 30 -1.10 26.45 32.21
N HIS A 31 -0.42 25.31 32.36
CA HIS A 31 0.66 24.84 31.47
C HIS A 31 0.25 24.14 30.17
N ARG A 32 1.14 24.18 29.16
CA ARG A 32 1.40 23.04 28.27
C ARG A 32 2.91 22.87 27.99
N PRO A 33 3.56 21.76 28.41
CA PRO A 33 4.99 21.51 28.18
C PRO A 33 5.28 21.10 26.72
N PRO A 34 6.56 21.14 26.26
CA PRO A 34 6.89 21.16 24.84
C PRO A 34 6.89 19.79 24.15
N GLN A 35 6.79 19.81 22.82
CA GLN A 35 7.15 18.69 21.94
C GLN A 35 8.59 18.22 22.26
N THR A 36 8.73 16.97 22.72
CA THR A 36 9.95 16.44 23.34
C THR A 36 10.92 15.83 22.33
N PRO A 37 12.17 16.33 22.23
CA PRO A 37 13.26 15.58 21.61
C PRO A 37 13.58 14.26 22.30
N CYS A 38 14.08 13.29 21.52
CA CYS A 38 14.78 12.13 22.02
C CYS A 38 16.27 12.21 21.63
N SER A 39 17.12 12.06 22.64
CA SER A 39 18.57 12.15 22.54
C SER A 39 19.12 10.85 23.08
N PHE A 40 19.82 10.06 22.26
CA PHE A 40 20.44 8.81 22.70
C PHE A 40 21.83 8.64 22.08
N LEU A 41 22.77 8.30 22.95
CA LEU A 41 24.17 8.00 22.70
C LEU A 41 24.41 6.55 23.13
N ALA A 42 25.10 5.76 22.31
CA ALA A 42 25.63 4.47 22.73
C ALA A 42 27.16 4.45 22.55
N VAL A 43 27.87 3.99 23.57
CA VAL A 43 29.33 3.90 23.63
C VAL A 43 29.71 2.51 24.16
N THR A 44 30.77 1.90 23.63
CA THR A 44 31.12 0.50 23.97
C THR A 44 32.60 0.15 23.87
N ILE A 45 33.10 -0.74 24.75
CA ILE A 45 34.52 -0.84 25.14
C ILE A 45 35.05 -2.29 25.35
N GLN A 46 36.36 -2.45 25.09
CA GLN A 46 37.29 -3.56 25.37
C GLN A 46 37.13 -4.91 24.65
N LYS A 47 38.27 -5.37 24.09
CA LYS A 47 38.57 -6.77 23.73
C LYS A 47 39.66 -7.33 24.65
N ASP A 48 39.52 -8.59 25.05
CA ASP A 48 40.62 -9.34 25.68
C ASP A 48 41.58 -9.86 24.60
N HIS A 49 42.84 -9.41 24.64
CA HIS A 49 43.87 -9.88 23.71
C HIS A 49 44.52 -11.18 24.20
N ARG A 50 44.10 -12.32 23.66
CA ARG A 50 44.83 -13.60 23.74
C ARG A 50 45.15 -14.18 22.35
N THR A 51 46.13 -13.60 21.68
CA THR A 51 46.86 -14.24 20.57
C THR A 51 48.36 -13.95 20.68
N GLN A 52 49.18 -15.00 20.65
CA GLN A 52 50.64 -14.85 20.58
C GLN A 52 51.08 -14.50 19.15
N PRO A 53 52.18 -13.72 18.98
CA PRO A 53 52.65 -13.31 17.66
C PRO A 53 53.46 -14.40 16.94
N ARG A 54 53.39 -14.43 15.61
CA ARG A 54 54.43 -15.01 14.74
C ARG A 54 54.96 -13.98 13.75
N ARG A 55 56.21 -14.18 13.32
CA ARG A 55 57.08 -13.17 12.71
C ARG A 55 56.91 -13.01 11.20
N SER A 56 57.36 -11.84 10.72
CA SER A 56 57.50 -11.43 9.32
C SER A 56 58.80 -12.02 8.67
N PRO A 57 59.29 -11.58 7.48
CA PRO A 57 59.39 -12.49 6.35
C PRO A 57 60.82 -12.65 5.74
N ALA A 58 60.94 -13.44 4.66
CA ALA A 58 62.15 -13.52 3.83
C ALA A 58 61.81 -13.71 2.33
N THR A 59 62.79 -13.52 1.45
CA THR A 59 62.61 -13.35 -0.02
C THR A 59 63.37 -14.39 -0.86
N THR A 60 63.04 -14.51 -2.14
CA THR A 60 64.05 -14.70 -3.22
C THR A 60 63.49 -14.34 -4.60
N LYS A 61 64.37 -14.19 -5.61
CA LYS A 61 64.08 -13.68 -6.97
C LYS A 61 64.26 -14.78 -8.03
N LYS A 62 63.62 -14.63 -9.21
CA LYS A 62 64.26 -14.79 -10.55
C LYS A 62 63.37 -14.33 -11.72
N THR A 63 64.02 -14.06 -12.85
CA THR A 63 63.57 -13.52 -14.16
C THR A 63 64.73 -13.77 -15.16
N PRO A 64 64.68 -13.47 -16.49
CA PRO A 64 63.61 -12.99 -17.41
C PRO A 64 63.50 -13.97 -18.63
N PRO A 65 63.30 -13.60 -19.94
CA PRO A 65 62.78 -12.39 -20.61
C PRO A 65 61.76 -12.61 -21.78
N GLN A 66 61.11 -11.50 -22.22
CA GLN A 66 60.60 -11.23 -23.60
C GLN A 66 59.48 -12.16 -24.16
N THR A 67 58.59 -11.81 -25.10
CA THR A 67 58.28 -10.63 -25.96
C THR A 67 56.76 -10.69 -26.33
N GLN A 68 56.03 -9.75 -26.96
CA GLN A 68 56.24 -8.38 -27.50
C GLN A 68 54.89 -7.59 -27.50
N THR A 69 54.86 -6.41 -28.13
CA THR A 69 53.69 -5.56 -28.48
C THR A 69 53.33 -5.71 -29.99
N GLN A 70 52.31 -5.10 -30.63
CA GLN A 70 51.44 -3.94 -30.29
C GLN A 70 50.07 -3.98 -31.03
N THR A 71 49.39 -2.82 -31.20
CA THR A 71 47.96 -2.68 -31.56
C THR A 71 47.69 -1.89 -32.86
N ARG A 72 46.39 -1.91 -33.28
CA ARG A 72 45.58 -0.81 -33.88
C ARG A 72 45.40 -0.66 -35.42
N GLN A 73 44.11 -0.47 -35.75
CA GLN A 73 43.51 0.50 -36.70
C GLN A 73 43.37 0.17 -38.21
N THR A 74 42.50 0.96 -38.85
CA THR A 74 41.75 0.81 -40.13
C THR A 74 41.95 2.09 -40.99
N PRO A 75 41.28 2.34 -42.16
CA PRO A 75 40.47 1.50 -43.06
C PRO A 75 40.96 1.45 -44.56
N PRO A 76 40.34 2.03 -45.63
CA PRO A 76 39.75 1.22 -46.71
C PRO A 76 40.12 1.59 -48.19
N HIS A 77 39.79 0.70 -49.16
CA HIS A 77 39.10 0.97 -50.47
C HIS A 77 39.35 -0.17 -51.50
N GLY A 78 38.51 -0.28 -52.55
CA GLY A 78 39.00 -0.70 -53.88
C GLY A 78 38.24 -1.79 -54.66
N LYS A 79 37.48 -1.36 -55.67
CA LYS A 79 36.81 -2.10 -56.78
C LYS A 79 37.58 -3.30 -57.41
N GLY A 80 36.86 -4.33 -57.86
CA GLY A 80 37.32 -5.35 -58.83
C GLY A 80 36.16 -6.13 -59.49
N ARG A 81 36.28 -6.48 -60.78
CA ARG A 81 35.25 -7.19 -61.60
C ARG A 81 35.62 -8.67 -61.84
N GLU A 82 34.63 -9.51 -62.17
CA GLU A 82 34.54 -10.50 -63.30
C GLU A 82 33.60 -11.69 -62.94
N LYS A 83 32.90 -12.42 -63.83
CA LYS A 83 32.34 -12.14 -65.19
C LYS A 83 31.34 -13.27 -65.60
N GLY A 84 30.43 -12.99 -66.54
CA GLY A 84 29.65 -14.00 -67.31
C GLY A 84 28.26 -14.40 -66.74
N GLY A 85 27.24 -14.70 -67.57
CA GLY A 85 27.12 -14.50 -69.03
C GLY A 85 25.87 -15.16 -69.65
N ASN A 86 25.37 -14.62 -70.78
CA ASN A 86 24.34 -15.17 -71.70
C ASN A 86 22.89 -15.35 -71.16
N ASN A 87 21.81 -15.24 -71.98
CA ASN A 87 21.63 -14.62 -73.30
C ASN A 87 20.14 -14.23 -73.56
N ASN A 88 19.87 -13.57 -74.70
CA ASN A 88 18.59 -13.19 -75.33
C ASN A 88 17.38 -14.14 -75.10
N ASN A 89 16.10 -13.72 -75.17
CA ASN A 89 15.48 -13.09 -76.35
C ASN A 89 14.10 -12.41 -76.14
N ASN A 90 13.61 -11.72 -77.17
CA ASN A 90 12.33 -10.99 -77.22
C ASN A 90 11.07 -11.88 -77.20
N ASN A 91 9.95 -11.37 -76.67
CA ASN A 91 8.76 -11.06 -77.50
C ASN A 91 7.66 -10.27 -76.77
N ASN A 92 6.85 -9.55 -77.56
CA ASN A 92 5.77 -8.67 -77.09
C ASN A 92 4.40 -9.22 -77.53
N THR A 93 3.51 -9.57 -76.60
CA THR A 93 2.11 -9.92 -76.90
C THR A 93 1.15 -9.46 -75.81
N ASN A 94 0.08 -8.82 -76.25
CA ASN A 94 -0.98 -8.27 -75.41
C ASN A 94 -2.05 -9.33 -75.09
N LYS A 95 -2.36 -9.59 -73.81
CA LYS A 95 -3.63 -10.21 -73.35
C LYS A 95 -3.82 -10.05 -71.84
N GLY A 96 -5.06 -9.77 -71.45
CA GLY A 96 -5.36 -9.16 -70.15
C GLY A 96 -5.18 -10.06 -68.92
N LYS A 97 -4.80 -9.43 -67.81
CA LYS A 97 -5.07 -9.93 -66.44
C LYS A 97 -6.15 -9.05 -65.82
N ARG A 98 -7.15 -9.68 -65.18
CA ARG A 98 -8.14 -8.96 -64.38
C ARG A 98 -7.43 -8.13 -63.31
N HIS A 99 -7.75 -6.85 -63.21
CA HIS A 99 -7.40 -6.09 -62.01
C HIS A 99 -8.14 -6.72 -60.83
N GLY A 100 -7.42 -7.09 -59.77
CA GLY A 100 -8.03 -7.16 -58.45
C GLY A 100 -8.42 -5.74 -58.05
N GLU A 101 -9.66 -5.53 -57.63
CA GLU A 101 -10.16 -4.20 -57.29
C GLU A 101 -9.37 -3.62 -56.12
N ALA A 102 -8.69 -2.51 -56.34
CA ALA A 102 -7.98 -1.79 -55.30
C ALA A 102 -9.02 -1.14 -54.37
N ILE A 103 -9.25 -1.74 -53.20
CA ILE A 103 -10.22 -1.25 -52.20
C ILE A 103 -9.93 0.23 -51.94
N PRO A 104 -10.86 1.15 -52.25
CA PRO A 104 -10.64 2.58 -52.02
C PRO A 104 -10.55 2.85 -50.52
N TYR A 105 -9.78 3.88 -50.16
CA TYR A 105 -9.53 4.29 -48.77
C TYR A 105 -9.79 5.80 -48.59
N GLY A 106 -9.88 6.26 -47.35
CA GLY A 106 -10.20 7.66 -47.04
C GLY A 106 -11.62 8.08 -47.48
N LYS A 107 -11.76 9.34 -47.91
CA LYS A 107 -13.05 9.90 -48.42
C LYS A 107 -13.50 9.33 -49.78
N ARG A 108 -12.81 8.32 -50.33
CA ARG A 108 -13.22 7.59 -51.55
C ARG A 108 -13.90 6.25 -51.23
N VAL A 109 -14.04 5.87 -49.96
CA VAL A 109 -14.73 4.64 -49.55
C VAL A 109 -16.24 4.84 -49.66
N ASP A 110 -16.89 3.96 -50.43
CA ASP A 110 -18.31 3.65 -50.32
C ASP A 110 -18.48 2.39 -49.45
N PHE A 111 -19.33 2.45 -48.44
CA PHE A 111 -19.61 1.33 -47.56
C PHE A 111 -20.76 0.45 -48.08
N GLY A 112 -21.64 1.00 -48.91
CA GLY A 112 -22.92 0.38 -49.28
C GLY A 112 -24.00 0.62 -48.21
N TYR A 113 -23.85 1.65 -47.39
CA TYR A 113 -24.79 2.01 -46.32
C TYR A 113 -25.78 3.07 -46.79
N ALA A 114 -26.84 3.28 -46.01
CA ALA A 114 -27.89 4.25 -46.33
C ALA A 114 -27.35 5.71 -46.24
N LYS A 115 -27.78 6.59 -47.15
CA LYS A 115 -27.19 7.94 -47.36
C LYS A 115 -28.12 9.08 -46.93
N ASP A 116 -29.18 8.74 -46.21
CA ASP A 116 -30.27 9.60 -45.75
C ASP A 116 -30.23 9.89 -44.24
N PHE A 117 -29.06 9.76 -43.60
CA PHE A 117 -28.90 9.93 -42.14
C PHE A 117 -29.54 11.23 -41.62
N ASP A 118 -29.24 12.37 -42.24
CA ASP A 118 -29.78 13.67 -41.84
C ASP A 118 -31.29 13.83 -42.13
N ASN A 119 -31.90 12.97 -42.95
CA ASN A 119 -33.35 12.94 -43.13
C ASN A 119 -34.05 12.18 -42.00
N ARG A 120 -33.34 11.22 -41.37
CA ARG A 120 -33.90 10.36 -40.32
C ARG A 120 -33.51 10.77 -38.90
N TYR A 121 -32.34 11.35 -38.68
CA TYR A 121 -31.83 11.66 -37.34
C TYR A 121 -31.44 13.12 -37.18
N THR A 122 -31.53 13.62 -35.94
CA THR A 122 -30.91 14.88 -35.49
C THR A 122 -29.83 14.55 -34.47
N ILE A 123 -28.57 14.89 -34.73
CA ILE A 123 -27.48 14.73 -33.74
C ILE A 123 -27.62 15.80 -32.64
N GLY A 124 -27.46 15.36 -31.38
CA GLY A 124 -27.45 16.21 -30.19
C GLY A 124 -26.13 16.12 -29.43
N LYS A 125 -26.21 16.02 -28.09
CA LYS A 125 -25.06 16.05 -27.17
C LYS A 125 -24.07 14.89 -27.43
N LEU A 126 -22.77 15.19 -27.37
CA LEU A 126 -21.70 14.19 -27.30
C LEU A 126 -21.82 13.37 -26.01
N LEU A 127 -21.82 12.04 -26.13
CA LEU A 127 -21.80 11.10 -25.01
C LEU A 127 -20.36 10.71 -24.65
N GLY A 128 -19.51 10.46 -25.65
CA GLY A 128 -18.14 10.03 -25.43
C GLY A 128 -17.32 9.89 -26.72
N TYR A 129 -16.07 9.49 -26.57
CA TYR A 129 -15.14 9.24 -27.67
C TYR A 129 -14.46 7.89 -27.47
N GLY A 130 -14.24 7.15 -28.56
CA GLY A 130 -13.56 5.86 -28.57
C GLY A 130 -12.48 5.79 -29.64
N GLN A 131 -11.78 4.66 -29.73
CA GLN A 131 -10.63 4.46 -30.63
C GLN A 131 -10.93 4.81 -32.10
N PHE A 132 -12.18 4.58 -32.55
CA PHE A 132 -12.57 4.74 -33.95
C PHE A 132 -13.41 6.01 -34.24
N GLY A 133 -14.03 6.64 -33.23
CA GLY A 133 -15.03 7.69 -33.48
C GLY A 133 -15.58 8.38 -32.23
N TYR A 134 -16.61 9.22 -32.45
CA TYR A 134 -17.33 9.97 -31.42
C TYR A 134 -18.76 9.45 -31.33
N THR A 135 -19.27 9.23 -30.11
CA THR A 135 -20.63 8.75 -29.89
C THR A 135 -21.50 9.90 -29.37
N TYR A 136 -22.65 10.13 -30.01
CA TYR A 136 -23.60 11.20 -29.67
C TYR A 136 -24.96 10.62 -29.31
N VAL A 137 -25.75 11.37 -28.53
CA VAL A 137 -27.22 11.24 -28.56
C VAL A 137 -27.69 11.71 -29.94
N ALA A 138 -28.66 11.02 -30.52
CA ALA A 138 -29.47 11.55 -31.61
C ALA A 138 -30.96 11.27 -31.36
N THR A 139 -31.83 11.98 -32.06
CA THR A 139 -33.29 11.76 -32.04
C THR A 139 -33.75 11.26 -33.41
N ASP A 140 -34.53 10.18 -33.47
CA ASP A 140 -35.19 9.75 -34.72
C ASP A 140 -36.34 10.72 -35.04
N LYS A 141 -36.27 11.37 -36.20
CA LYS A 141 -37.22 12.39 -36.66
C LYS A 141 -38.62 11.83 -36.93
N LYS A 142 -38.79 10.52 -37.04
CA LYS A 142 -40.09 9.88 -37.31
C LYS A 142 -40.84 9.47 -36.05
N THR A 143 -40.14 9.07 -34.98
CA THR A 143 -40.76 8.57 -33.74
C THR A 143 -40.54 9.48 -32.54
N GLY A 144 -39.52 10.36 -32.58
CA GLY A 144 -39.08 11.14 -31.42
C GLY A 144 -38.14 10.37 -30.47
N ASP A 145 -37.85 9.09 -30.75
CA ASP A 145 -37.01 8.25 -29.89
C ASP A 145 -35.57 8.76 -29.82
N ARG A 146 -34.96 8.65 -28.64
CA ARG A 146 -33.53 8.93 -28.43
C ARG A 146 -32.69 7.66 -28.66
N VAL A 147 -31.63 7.81 -29.45
CA VAL A 147 -30.70 6.74 -29.84
C VAL A 147 -29.25 7.17 -29.60
N ALA A 148 -28.33 6.22 -29.55
CA ALA A 148 -26.90 6.49 -29.63
C ALA A 148 -26.43 6.38 -31.09
N VAL A 149 -25.56 7.31 -31.52
CA VAL A 149 -24.93 7.28 -32.86
C VAL A 149 -23.42 7.38 -32.75
N LYS A 150 -22.72 6.32 -33.13
CA LYS A 150 -21.25 6.27 -33.25
C LYS A 150 -20.85 6.80 -34.62
N LYS A 151 -20.25 8.00 -34.67
CA LYS A 151 -19.77 8.68 -35.88
C LYS A 151 -18.28 8.42 -36.09
N ILE A 152 -17.94 7.83 -37.22
CA ILE A 152 -16.59 7.40 -37.60
C ILE A 152 -16.16 8.19 -38.84
N ASP A 153 -15.05 8.93 -38.74
CA ASP A 153 -14.54 9.78 -39.82
C ASP A 153 -13.79 8.97 -40.88
N LYS A 154 -14.27 9.00 -42.13
CA LYS A 154 -13.64 8.33 -43.28
C LYS A 154 -12.22 8.82 -43.55
N ALA A 155 -11.86 10.05 -43.18
CA ALA A 155 -10.50 10.55 -43.36
C ALA A 155 -9.47 9.81 -42.46
N LYS A 156 -9.90 9.19 -41.37
CA LYS A 156 -9.05 8.33 -40.51
C LYS A 156 -8.77 6.95 -41.12
N MET A 157 -9.60 6.50 -42.07
CA MET A 157 -9.50 5.18 -42.72
C MET A 157 -8.40 5.17 -43.80
N ARG A 158 -7.15 5.32 -43.40
CA ARG A 158 -5.99 5.51 -44.31
C ARG A 158 -5.41 4.22 -44.89
N ILE A 159 -5.87 3.06 -44.42
CA ILE A 159 -5.46 1.71 -44.86
C ILE A 159 -6.69 0.81 -45.04
N PRO A 160 -6.65 -0.22 -45.91
CA PRO A 160 -7.80 -1.09 -46.17
C PRO A 160 -8.35 -1.80 -44.90
N ILE A 161 -7.47 -2.21 -43.99
CA ILE A 161 -7.82 -2.90 -42.74
C ILE A 161 -8.83 -2.06 -41.93
N ALA A 162 -8.63 -0.75 -41.82
CA ALA A 162 -9.55 0.14 -41.09
C ALA A 162 -10.93 0.29 -41.76
N VAL A 163 -11.06 0.00 -43.06
CA VAL A 163 -12.34 -0.09 -43.75
C VAL A 163 -12.99 -1.45 -43.48
N GLU A 164 -12.21 -2.52 -43.48
CA GLU A 164 -12.69 -3.86 -43.12
C GLU A 164 -13.16 -3.94 -41.66
N ASP A 165 -12.46 -3.29 -40.72
CA ASP A 165 -12.82 -3.24 -39.30
C ASP A 165 -14.22 -2.64 -39.09
N VAL A 166 -14.51 -1.49 -39.72
CA VAL A 166 -15.83 -0.84 -39.64
C VAL A 166 -16.90 -1.64 -40.39
N LYS A 167 -16.57 -2.32 -41.50
CA LYS A 167 -17.47 -3.28 -42.15
C LYS A 167 -17.68 -4.56 -41.33
N ARG A 168 -16.77 -4.89 -40.41
CA ARG A 168 -16.88 -6.02 -39.48
C ARG A 168 -17.75 -5.66 -38.27
N GLU A 169 -17.49 -4.51 -37.64
CA GLU A 169 -18.27 -4.02 -36.49
C GLU A 169 -19.77 -3.96 -36.82
N VAL A 170 -20.15 -3.37 -37.96
CA VAL A 170 -21.56 -3.32 -38.40
C VAL A 170 -22.15 -4.72 -38.60
N LYS A 171 -21.42 -5.66 -39.23
CA LYS A 171 -21.89 -7.05 -39.41
C LYS A 171 -22.03 -7.80 -38.09
N ILE A 172 -21.17 -7.53 -37.12
CA ILE A 172 -21.20 -8.13 -35.78
C ILE A 172 -22.42 -7.63 -35.01
N LEU A 173 -22.63 -6.31 -34.99
CA LEU A 173 -23.80 -5.68 -34.37
C LEU A 173 -25.12 -6.15 -35.03
N GLN A 174 -25.16 -6.26 -36.36
CA GLN A 174 -26.28 -6.86 -37.09
C GLN A 174 -26.53 -8.32 -36.69
N ALA A 175 -25.47 -9.13 -36.57
CA ALA A 175 -25.61 -10.54 -36.18
C ALA A 175 -26.15 -10.69 -34.74
N LEU A 176 -25.61 -9.93 -33.78
CA LEU A 176 -25.99 -10.00 -32.36
C LEU A 176 -27.30 -9.25 -32.03
N THR A 177 -27.95 -8.63 -33.02
CA THR A 177 -29.22 -7.92 -32.82
C THR A 177 -30.31 -8.86 -32.31
N GLY A 178 -30.94 -8.47 -31.21
CA GLY A 178 -32.00 -9.24 -30.53
C GLY A 178 -31.57 -9.94 -29.25
N HIS A 179 -30.26 -10.09 -28.98
CA HIS A 179 -29.78 -10.60 -27.70
C HIS A 179 -30.01 -9.58 -26.57
N GLU A 180 -30.59 -10.02 -25.44
CA GLU A 180 -31.00 -9.16 -24.32
C GLU A 180 -29.88 -8.23 -23.82
N ASN A 181 -28.67 -8.76 -23.62
CA ASN A 181 -27.53 -8.04 -23.06
C ASN A 181 -26.59 -7.40 -24.10
N VAL A 182 -27.01 -7.27 -25.36
CA VAL A 182 -26.28 -6.50 -26.39
C VAL A 182 -27.11 -5.26 -26.76
N VAL A 183 -26.46 -4.14 -27.10
CA VAL A 183 -27.17 -2.97 -27.64
C VAL A 183 -27.90 -3.34 -28.93
N ARG A 184 -29.19 -3.01 -29.02
CA ARG A 184 -29.93 -3.18 -30.27
C ARG A 184 -29.37 -2.25 -31.34
N PHE A 185 -28.78 -2.82 -32.39
CA PHE A 185 -28.45 -2.06 -33.61
C PHE A 185 -29.74 -1.71 -34.36
N TYR A 186 -29.82 -0.48 -34.86
CA TYR A 186 -30.96 0.00 -35.65
C TYR A 186 -30.63 0.05 -37.14
N ASN A 187 -29.55 0.75 -37.54
CA ASN A 187 -29.05 0.77 -38.91
C ASN A 187 -27.64 1.38 -38.99
N ALA A 188 -26.96 1.20 -40.13
CA ALA A 188 -25.74 1.91 -40.50
C ALA A 188 -26.00 2.86 -41.68
N PHE A 189 -25.36 4.03 -41.65
CA PHE A 189 -25.45 5.08 -42.66
C PHE A 189 -24.06 5.61 -43.03
N GLU A 190 -23.96 6.33 -44.15
CA GLU A 190 -22.72 7.02 -44.54
C GLU A 190 -22.98 8.33 -45.30
N ASP A 191 -22.02 9.25 -45.22
CA ASP A 191 -21.92 10.43 -46.07
C ASP A 191 -20.54 10.52 -46.76
N LYS A 192 -20.24 11.66 -47.38
CA LYS A 192 -18.95 11.94 -48.08
C LYS A 192 -17.71 11.92 -47.17
N ASN A 193 -17.90 12.08 -45.86
CA ASN A 193 -16.88 12.27 -44.84
C ASN A 193 -16.97 11.26 -43.68
N SER A 194 -18.12 10.62 -43.42
CA SER A 194 -18.34 9.82 -42.21
C SER A 194 -19.19 8.57 -42.44
N VAL A 195 -19.07 7.62 -41.51
CA VAL A 195 -19.98 6.49 -41.28
C VAL A 195 -20.68 6.73 -39.95
N TYR A 196 -21.95 6.35 -39.86
CA TYR A 196 -22.79 6.48 -38.67
C TYR A 196 -23.40 5.13 -38.32
N ILE A 197 -23.21 4.67 -37.09
CA ILE A 197 -23.82 3.44 -36.57
C ILE A 197 -24.85 3.84 -35.52
N ALA A 198 -26.14 3.63 -35.81
CA ALA A 198 -27.25 3.96 -34.91
C ALA A 198 -27.65 2.73 -34.08
N MET A 199 -27.73 2.91 -32.75
CA MET A 199 -27.93 1.83 -31.77
C MET A 199 -28.72 2.29 -30.54
N GLU A 200 -29.17 1.33 -29.74
CA GLU A 200 -29.86 1.53 -28.46
C GLU A 200 -29.09 2.48 -27.54
N LEU A 201 -29.75 3.54 -27.08
CA LEU A 201 -29.20 4.43 -26.06
C LEU A 201 -29.25 3.74 -24.69
N CYS A 202 -28.13 3.82 -23.95
CA CYS A 202 -28.01 3.31 -22.59
C CYS A 202 -27.72 4.50 -21.66
N GLU A 203 -28.63 4.78 -20.72
CA GLU A 203 -28.59 5.97 -19.86
C GLU A 203 -28.31 5.66 -18.38
N GLY A 204 -28.23 4.38 -18.00
CA GLY A 204 -27.98 3.95 -16.62
C GLY A 204 -26.52 3.98 -16.15
N GLY A 205 -25.62 4.57 -16.94
CA GLY A 205 -24.19 4.70 -16.62
C GLY A 205 -23.35 3.44 -16.83
N GLU A 206 -22.06 3.54 -16.49
CA GLU A 206 -21.09 2.44 -16.54
C GLU A 206 -21.28 1.44 -15.40
N LEU A 207 -20.86 0.19 -15.64
CA LEU A 207 -21.01 -0.91 -14.69
C LEU A 207 -20.42 -0.60 -13.30
N LEU A 208 -19.21 -0.03 -13.24
CA LEU A 208 -18.53 0.23 -11.97
C LEU A 208 -19.14 1.41 -11.21
N ASP A 209 -19.54 2.49 -11.90
CA ASP A 209 -20.12 3.67 -11.26
C ASP A 209 -21.42 3.33 -10.54
N ARG A 210 -22.27 2.51 -11.16
CA ARG A 210 -23.52 2.05 -10.53
C ARG A 210 -23.28 1.20 -9.27
N ILE A 211 -22.23 0.39 -9.27
CA ILE A 211 -21.84 -0.43 -8.11
C ILE A 211 -21.21 0.45 -7.02
N LEU A 212 -20.47 1.50 -7.40
CA LEU A 212 -19.95 2.51 -6.48
C LEU A 212 -21.06 3.39 -5.88
N ALA A 213 -22.21 3.53 -6.55
CA ALA A 213 -23.40 4.21 -6.02
C ALA A 213 -24.15 3.36 -4.97
N LYS A 214 -24.12 2.03 -5.04
CA LYS A 214 -24.69 1.11 -4.02
C LYS A 214 -23.90 1.06 -2.69
N LYS A 215 -22.99 1.99 -2.44
CA LYS A 215 -21.98 1.91 -1.37
C LYS A 215 -22.50 1.97 0.06
N GLU A 216 -23.71 2.50 0.27
CA GLU A 216 -24.21 2.87 1.60
C GLU A 216 -25.02 1.76 2.29
N SER A 217 -24.92 0.50 1.81
CA SER A 217 -24.96 -0.74 2.65
C SER A 217 -25.04 -2.06 1.85
N ARG A 218 -25.64 -2.07 0.64
CA ARG A 218 -26.34 -3.28 0.14
C ARG A 218 -25.69 -4.08 -1.01
N TYR A 219 -24.39 -3.95 -1.29
CA TYR A 219 -23.77 -4.71 -2.39
C TYR A 219 -23.40 -6.16 -1.99
N SER A 220 -24.13 -7.13 -2.56
CA SER A 220 -24.03 -8.57 -2.26
C SER A 220 -23.23 -9.37 -3.30
N GLU A 221 -22.94 -10.65 -3.01
CA GLU A 221 -22.45 -11.56 -4.06
C GLU A 221 -23.50 -11.82 -5.14
N ARG A 222 -24.80 -11.76 -4.80
CA ARG A 222 -25.88 -11.94 -5.77
C ARG A 222 -25.91 -10.81 -6.79
N ASP A 223 -25.68 -9.54 -6.40
CA ASP A 223 -25.51 -8.42 -7.34
C ASP A 223 -24.35 -8.71 -8.33
N ALA A 224 -23.20 -9.15 -7.80
CA ALA A 224 -22.04 -9.52 -8.63
C ALA A 224 -22.37 -10.70 -9.56
N ALA A 225 -23.08 -11.72 -9.10
CA ALA A 225 -23.49 -12.88 -9.89
C ALA A 225 -24.51 -12.51 -10.99
N VAL A 226 -25.46 -11.61 -10.72
CA VAL A 226 -26.43 -11.09 -11.71
C VAL A 226 -25.71 -10.32 -12.83
N VAL A 227 -24.74 -9.49 -12.48
CA VAL A 227 -23.89 -8.76 -13.44
C VAL A 227 -23.05 -9.74 -14.28
N VAL A 228 -22.36 -10.69 -13.63
CA VAL A 228 -21.49 -11.64 -14.32
C VAL A 228 -22.28 -12.61 -15.20
N ARG A 229 -23.49 -13.03 -14.80
CA ARG A 229 -24.40 -13.83 -15.65
C ARG A 229 -24.71 -13.11 -16.96
N GLN A 230 -24.99 -11.81 -16.93
CA GLN A 230 -25.27 -11.01 -18.13
C GLN A 230 -24.05 -10.87 -19.04
N MET A 231 -22.85 -10.61 -18.49
CA MET A 231 -21.62 -10.59 -19.29
C MET A 231 -21.30 -11.96 -19.92
N LEU A 232 -21.56 -13.05 -19.19
CA LEU A 232 -21.39 -14.42 -19.70
C LEU A 232 -22.40 -14.80 -20.77
N LYS A 233 -23.66 -14.32 -20.70
CA LYS A 233 -24.65 -14.49 -21.79
C LYS A 233 -24.11 -13.90 -23.10
N VAL A 234 -23.61 -12.66 -23.06
CA VAL A 234 -22.97 -12.01 -24.24
C VAL A 234 -21.80 -12.83 -24.76
N ALA A 235 -20.88 -13.27 -23.89
CA ALA A 235 -19.74 -14.09 -24.31
C ALA A 235 -20.17 -15.42 -24.94
N ALA A 236 -21.15 -16.12 -24.35
CA ALA A 236 -21.65 -17.39 -24.87
C ALA A 236 -22.32 -17.24 -26.25
N GLU A 237 -23.15 -16.21 -26.43
CA GLU A 237 -23.79 -15.91 -27.72
C GLU A 237 -22.76 -15.54 -28.81
N CYS A 238 -21.75 -14.74 -28.45
CA CYS A 238 -20.63 -14.46 -29.35
C CYS A 238 -19.91 -15.75 -29.76
N HIS A 239 -19.54 -16.59 -28.80
CA HIS A 239 -18.76 -17.81 -29.06
C HIS A 239 -19.56 -18.84 -29.87
N LEU A 240 -20.87 -18.96 -29.61
CA LEU A 240 -21.80 -19.82 -30.36
C LEU A 240 -21.90 -19.40 -31.84
N ARG A 241 -21.89 -18.09 -32.13
CA ARG A 241 -21.90 -17.55 -33.50
C ARG A 241 -20.52 -17.48 -34.15
N GLY A 242 -19.49 -18.08 -33.53
CA GLY A 242 -18.14 -18.08 -34.07
C GLY A 242 -17.46 -16.70 -34.00
N LEU A 243 -17.70 -15.93 -32.93
CA LEU A 243 -17.13 -14.61 -32.67
C LEU A 243 -16.24 -14.62 -31.41
N VAL A 244 -15.30 -13.67 -31.31
CA VAL A 244 -14.61 -13.30 -30.06
C VAL A 244 -14.73 -11.79 -29.86
N HIS A 245 -15.06 -11.33 -28.65
CA HIS A 245 -15.23 -9.91 -28.33
C HIS A 245 -13.87 -9.19 -28.29
N ARG A 246 -12.84 -9.85 -27.74
CA ARG A 246 -11.42 -9.44 -27.65
C ARG A 246 -11.12 -8.24 -26.73
N ASP A 247 -12.10 -7.40 -26.41
CA ASP A 247 -11.99 -6.31 -25.42
C ASP A 247 -13.16 -6.31 -24.42
N MET A 248 -13.33 -7.41 -23.69
CA MET A 248 -14.28 -7.46 -22.56
C MET A 248 -13.72 -6.64 -21.38
N LYS A 249 -14.36 -5.53 -21.03
CA LYS A 249 -13.98 -4.63 -19.93
C LYS A 249 -15.20 -3.88 -19.38
N PRO A 250 -15.26 -3.47 -18.09
CA PRO A 250 -16.44 -2.84 -17.50
C PRO A 250 -16.94 -1.59 -18.23
N GLU A 251 -16.01 -0.82 -18.80
CA GLU A 251 -16.27 0.42 -19.55
C GLU A 251 -17.02 0.15 -20.88
N ASN A 252 -17.05 -1.10 -21.36
CA ASN A 252 -17.83 -1.56 -22.52
C ASN A 252 -19.21 -2.13 -22.15
N PHE A 253 -19.58 -2.12 -20.86
CA PHE A 253 -20.89 -2.59 -20.35
C PHE A 253 -21.64 -1.45 -19.65
N LEU A 254 -22.72 -0.96 -20.29
CA LEU A 254 -23.58 0.10 -19.76
C LEU A 254 -24.92 -0.45 -19.31
N PHE A 255 -25.55 0.19 -18.32
CA PHE A 255 -26.95 -0.08 -17.99
C PHE A 255 -27.90 0.67 -18.92
N LYS A 256 -29.00 0.03 -19.32
CA LYS A 256 -29.97 0.64 -20.24
C LYS A 256 -30.62 1.91 -19.66
N SER A 257 -30.95 1.91 -18.38
CA SER A 257 -31.66 2.97 -17.66
C SER A 257 -31.28 3.03 -16.17
N THR A 258 -31.72 4.10 -15.50
CA THR A 258 -31.53 4.37 -14.07
C THR A 258 -32.30 3.45 -13.13
N GLU A 259 -33.29 2.70 -13.63
CA GLU A 259 -34.13 1.78 -12.84
C GLU A 259 -33.30 0.61 -12.31
N GLU A 260 -33.52 0.16 -11.06
CA GLU A 260 -32.61 -0.78 -10.38
C GLU A 260 -32.48 -2.15 -11.08
N ASP A 261 -33.57 -2.63 -11.70
CA ASP A 261 -33.65 -3.89 -12.44
C ASP A 261 -33.08 -3.82 -13.87
N SER A 262 -32.63 -2.64 -14.30
CA SER A 262 -32.31 -2.35 -15.70
C SER A 262 -31.23 -3.30 -16.28
N PRO A 263 -31.43 -3.83 -17.51
CA PRO A 263 -30.50 -4.79 -18.09
C PRO A 263 -29.14 -4.15 -18.45
N LEU A 264 -28.09 -4.95 -18.24
CA LEU A 264 -26.72 -4.62 -18.64
C LEU A 264 -26.53 -4.90 -20.14
N LYS A 265 -25.86 -3.99 -20.84
CA LYS A 265 -25.71 -3.96 -22.31
C LYS A 265 -24.24 -3.83 -22.72
N ALA A 266 -23.74 -4.78 -23.50
CA ALA A 266 -22.44 -4.68 -24.19
C ALA A 266 -22.54 -3.71 -25.37
N THR A 267 -21.59 -2.76 -25.49
CA THR A 267 -21.73 -1.59 -26.38
C THR A 267 -20.68 -1.44 -27.49
N ASP A 268 -19.42 -1.88 -27.31
CA ASP A 268 -18.33 -1.65 -28.28
C ASP A 268 -17.69 -2.94 -28.81
N PHE A 269 -17.99 -3.25 -30.06
CA PHE A 269 -17.48 -4.41 -30.80
C PHE A 269 -16.36 -4.05 -31.79
N GLY A 270 -15.80 -2.85 -31.72
CA GLY A 270 -14.78 -2.35 -32.68
C GLY A 270 -13.47 -3.14 -32.73
N LEU A 271 -13.17 -3.97 -31.72
CA LEU A 271 -12.01 -4.87 -31.67
C LEU A 271 -12.36 -6.36 -31.88
N SER A 272 -13.64 -6.68 -32.06
CA SER A 272 -14.14 -8.06 -32.21
C SER A 272 -13.85 -8.63 -33.62
N ASP A 273 -13.68 -9.95 -33.73
CA ASP A 273 -13.47 -10.63 -35.03
C ASP A 273 -14.06 -12.06 -35.02
N PHE A 274 -14.35 -12.57 -36.22
CA PHE A 274 -14.88 -13.91 -36.45
C PHE A 274 -13.77 -14.97 -36.33
N ILE A 275 -14.07 -16.03 -35.59
CA ILE A 275 -13.26 -17.23 -35.44
C ILE A 275 -13.15 -17.91 -36.80
N LYS A 276 -11.94 -17.92 -37.36
CA LYS A 276 -11.63 -18.63 -38.61
C LYS A 276 -11.17 -20.05 -38.24
N PRO A 277 -11.87 -21.13 -38.62
CA PRO A 277 -11.52 -22.50 -38.23
C PRO A 277 -10.04 -22.83 -38.50
N GLY A 278 -9.39 -23.49 -37.55
CA GLY A 278 -7.96 -23.82 -37.62
C GLY A 278 -6.98 -22.65 -37.42
N LYS A 279 -7.46 -21.41 -37.26
CA LYS A 279 -6.61 -20.22 -37.01
C LYS A 279 -6.82 -19.68 -35.59
N LYS A 280 -5.76 -19.12 -35.00
CA LYS A 280 -5.78 -18.38 -33.72
C LYS A 280 -5.36 -16.94 -34.00
N PHE A 281 -5.76 -16.00 -33.14
CA PHE A 281 -5.42 -14.59 -33.29
C PHE A 281 -3.97 -14.32 -32.84
N HIS A 282 -3.27 -13.47 -33.60
CA HIS A 282 -1.84 -13.17 -33.40
C HIS A 282 -1.58 -11.73 -32.93
N ASP A 283 -2.62 -10.90 -32.86
CA ASP A 283 -2.55 -9.49 -32.47
C ASP A 283 -2.78 -9.35 -30.97
N ILE A 284 -1.97 -8.51 -30.33
CA ILE A 284 -2.14 -8.15 -28.92
C ILE A 284 -3.10 -6.96 -28.90
N VAL A 285 -4.32 -7.18 -28.42
CA VAL A 285 -5.41 -6.20 -28.36
C VAL A 285 -6.17 -6.33 -27.05
N GLY A 286 -6.98 -5.31 -26.73
CA GLY A 286 -7.75 -5.21 -25.49
C GLY A 286 -6.98 -4.53 -24.35
N SER A 287 -7.70 -3.94 -23.39
CA SER A 287 -7.08 -3.18 -22.30
C SER A 287 -6.18 -4.02 -21.37
N ALA A 288 -4.99 -3.49 -21.06
CA ALA A 288 -3.88 -4.21 -20.40
C ALA A 288 -4.21 -4.86 -19.03
N TYR A 289 -5.24 -4.39 -18.32
CA TYR A 289 -5.66 -4.96 -17.03
C TYR A 289 -6.48 -6.25 -17.17
N TYR A 290 -7.20 -6.41 -18.27
CA TYR A 290 -8.14 -7.51 -18.51
C TYR A 290 -7.58 -8.55 -19.49
N VAL A 291 -6.48 -8.24 -20.19
CA VAL A 291 -5.87 -9.08 -21.24
C VAL A 291 -5.48 -10.49 -20.76
N ALA A 292 -5.76 -11.50 -21.57
CA ALA A 292 -5.50 -12.90 -21.27
C ALA A 292 -4.05 -13.34 -21.61
N PRO A 293 -3.45 -14.30 -20.86
CA PRO A 293 -2.06 -14.70 -21.06
C PRO A 293 -1.77 -15.32 -22.42
N GLU A 294 -2.76 -15.89 -23.11
CA GLU A 294 -2.63 -16.37 -24.49
C GLU A 294 -2.73 -15.28 -25.57
N VAL A 295 -3.36 -14.12 -25.28
CA VAL A 295 -3.32 -12.94 -26.17
C VAL A 295 -1.89 -12.39 -26.19
N LEU A 296 -1.26 -12.24 -25.01
CA LEU A 296 0.14 -11.83 -24.88
C LEU A 296 1.12 -12.80 -25.57
N LYS A 297 0.76 -14.08 -25.68
CA LYS A 297 1.50 -15.12 -26.41
C LYS A 297 1.14 -15.21 -27.91
N ARG A 298 0.29 -14.31 -28.42
CA ARG A 298 -0.18 -14.26 -29.82
C ARG A 298 -0.84 -15.57 -30.29
N ARG A 299 -1.65 -16.20 -29.43
CA ARG A 299 -2.35 -17.48 -29.69
C ARG A 299 -3.78 -17.50 -29.09
N SER A 300 -4.49 -16.38 -29.14
CA SER A 300 -5.81 -16.24 -28.52
C SER A 300 -6.97 -16.77 -29.38
N GLY A 301 -8.11 -17.00 -28.74
CA GLY A 301 -9.40 -17.41 -29.30
C GLY A 301 -10.53 -17.04 -28.32
N PRO A 302 -11.74 -17.63 -28.40
CA PRO A 302 -12.89 -17.28 -27.54
C PRO A 302 -12.58 -17.38 -26.04
N GLU A 303 -11.61 -18.22 -25.67
CA GLU A 303 -11.21 -18.46 -24.29
C GLU A 303 -10.75 -17.16 -23.58
N SER A 304 -10.25 -16.15 -24.31
CA SER A 304 -9.77 -14.90 -23.73
C SER A 304 -10.87 -14.03 -23.14
N ASP A 305 -12.07 -14.01 -23.72
CA ASP A 305 -13.19 -13.21 -23.21
C ASP A 305 -13.60 -13.69 -21.80
N VAL A 306 -13.53 -15.01 -21.56
CA VAL A 306 -13.84 -15.63 -20.27
C VAL A 306 -12.81 -15.29 -19.21
N TRP A 307 -11.53 -15.15 -19.58
CA TRP A 307 -10.49 -14.65 -18.67
C TRP A 307 -10.77 -13.20 -18.26
N SER A 308 -11.08 -12.33 -19.23
CA SER A 308 -11.43 -10.94 -18.96
C SER A 308 -12.63 -10.82 -18.02
N ILE A 309 -13.70 -11.61 -18.24
CA ILE A 309 -14.85 -11.68 -17.33
C ILE A 309 -14.43 -12.20 -15.95
N GLY A 310 -13.47 -13.13 -15.86
CA GLY A 310 -12.86 -13.56 -14.60
C GLY A 310 -12.10 -12.44 -13.87
N VAL A 311 -11.41 -11.56 -14.61
CA VAL A 311 -10.75 -10.37 -14.04
C VAL A 311 -11.79 -9.38 -13.51
N ILE A 312 -12.87 -9.12 -14.26
CA ILE A 312 -13.97 -8.27 -13.81
C ILE A 312 -14.61 -8.86 -12.55
N SER A 313 -14.96 -10.16 -12.56
CA SER A 313 -15.55 -10.86 -11.41
C SER A 313 -14.69 -10.75 -10.14
N TYR A 314 -13.36 -10.87 -10.27
CA TYR A 314 -12.43 -10.65 -9.18
C TYR A 314 -12.48 -9.20 -8.64
N ILE A 315 -12.58 -8.21 -9.54
CA ILE A 315 -12.69 -6.78 -9.17
C ILE A 315 -14.02 -6.50 -8.45
N LEU A 316 -15.15 -7.04 -8.94
CA LEU A 316 -16.47 -6.86 -8.31
C LEU A 316 -16.48 -7.41 -6.88
N LEU A 317 -15.95 -8.62 -6.68
CA LEU A 317 -15.95 -9.30 -5.38
C LEU A 317 -14.95 -8.73 -4.36
N CYS A 318 -13.94 -7.95 -4.78
CA CYS A 318 -12.87 -7.54 -3.86
C CYS A 318 -12.35 -6.10 -4.00
N GLY A 319 -12.89 -5.30 -4.92
CA GLY A 319 -12.52 -3.90 -5.17
C GLY A 319 -11.07 -3.70 -5.65
N ARG A 320 -10.39 -4.74 -6.15
CA ARG A 320 -8.96 -4.70 -6.53
C ARG A 320 -8.70 -5.50 -7.79
N ARG A 321 -7.67 -5.12 -8.55
CA ARG A 321 -7.23 -5.87 -9.75
C ARG A 321 -6.45 -7.14 -9.34
N PRO A 322 -6.63 -8.29 -10.00
CA PRO A 322 -5.93 -9.55 -9.67
C PRO A 322 -4.45 -9.54 -10.08
N PHE A 323 -4.09 -8.72 -11.09
CA PHE A 323 -2.74 -8.53 -11.59
C PHE A 323 -2.50 -7.01 -11.70
N TRP A 324 -1.36 -6.52 -11.18
CA TRP A 324 -1.09 -5.09 -11.12
C TRP A 324 0.41 -4.79 -10.97
N ASP A 325 0.90 -3.84 -11.76
CA ASP A 325 2.20 -3.19 -11.64
C ASP A 325 2.05 -1.70 -12.02
N LYS A 326 3.09 -0.88 -11.82
CA LYS A 326 3.15 0.52 -12.27
C LYS A 326 3.27 0.66 -13.79
N THR A 327 3.56 -0.41 -14.53
CA THR A 327 3.78 -0.42 -15.99
C THR A 327 3.01 -1.54 -16.69
N GLU A 328 2.59 -1.33 -17.95
CA GLU A 328 1.95 -2.39 -18.76
C GLU A 328 2.84 -3.62 -18.90
N ASN A 329 4.13 -3.42 -19.17
CA ASN A 329 5.13 -4.50 -19.22
C ASN A 329 5.29 -5.25 -17.89
N GLY A 330 4.95 -4.64 -16.75
CA GLY A 330 4.86 -5.31 -15.46
C GLY A 330 3.55 -6.07 -15.28
N ILE A 331 2.41 -5.48 -15.65
CA ILE A 331 1.10 -6.13 -15.63
C ILE A 331 1.12 -7.39 -16.52
N PHE A 332 1.76 -7.33 -17.70
CA PHE A 332 1.98 -8.47 -18.57
C PHE A 332 2.86 -9.55 -17.91
N LYS A 333 3.90 -9.17 -17.13
CA LYS A 333 4.70 -10.13 -16.34
C LYS A 333 3.87 -10.79 -15.24
N GLU A 334 3.00 -10.04 -14.55
CA GLU A 334 2.09 -10.57 -13.53
C GLU A 334 1.09 -11.58 -14.14
N VAL A 335 0.37 -11.17 -15.19
CA VAL A 335 -0.56 -12.01 -15.96
C VAL A 335 0.13 -13.29 -16.46
N LEU A 336 1.38 -13.20 -16.94
CA LEU A 336 2.13 -14.37 -17.40
C LEU A 336 2.65 -15.25 -16.25
N LYS A 337 3.15 -14.69 -15.16
CA LYS A 337 3.82 -15.44 -14.06
C LYS A 337 2.94 -15.79 -12.87
N ASN A 338 2.35 -14.80 -12.20
CA ASN A 338 1.78 -14.95 -10.85
C ASN A 338 0.31 -15.41 -10.83
N LYS A 339 -0.23 -15.76 -9.65
CA LYS A 339 -1.63 -16.19 -9.46
C LYS A 339 -2.41 -15.11 -8.68
N PRO A 340 -3.75 -14.98 -8.85
CA PRO A 340 -4.55 -14.03 -8.07
C PRO A 340 -4.52 -14.34 -6.56
N ASP A 341 -4.63 -13.30 -5.72
CA ASP A 341 -4.41 -13.41 -4.27
C ASP A 341 -5.71 -13.49 -3.44
N PHE A 342 -6.30 -14.67 -3.38
CA PHE A 342 -7.54 -14.98 -2.64
C PHE A 342 -7.38 -15.01 -1.09
N ARG A 343 -6.42 -14.26 -0.51
CA ARG A 343 -6.09 -14.28 0.93
C ARG A 343 -6.34 -12.96 1.66
N ARG A 344 -6.18 -11.82 0.97
CA ARG A 344 -6.36 -10.47 1.55
C ARG A 344 -7.84 -10.10 1.63
N LYS A 345 -8.26 -9.36 2.68
CA LYS A 345 -9.64 -8.84 2.79
C LYS A 345 -10.09 -8.12 1.50
N PRO A 346 -11.32 -8.32 1.01
CA PRO A 346 -12.41 -9.11 1.62
C PRO A 346 -12.40 -10.63 1.34
N TRP A 347 -11.43 -11.21 0.60
CA TRP A 347 -11.50 -12.64 0.23
C TRP A 347 -11.76 -13.65 1.37
N PRO A 348 -11.38 -13.44 2.65
CA PRO A 348 -11.82 -14.32 3.73
C PRO A 348 -13.34 -14.40 3.94
N THR A 349 -14.12 -13.35 3.69
CA THR A 349 -15.60 -13.32 3.80
C THR A 349 -16.32 -13.76 2.54
N VAL A 350 -15.74 -13.53 1.35
CA VAL A 350 -16.29 -14.01 0.07
C VAL A 350 -16.44 -15.54 0.06
N SER A 351 -17.54 -16.06 -0.47
CA SER A 351 -17.92 -17.47 -0.46
C SER A 351 -16.93 -18.37 -1.21
N ASN A 352 -16.86 -19.64 -0.81
CA ASN A 352 -16.08 -20.64 -1.54
C ASN A 352 -16.59 -20.90 -2.97
N SER A 353 -17.89 -20.72 -3.25
CA SER A 353 -18.44 -20.87 -4.61
C SER A 353 -17.97 -19.74 -5.54
N ALA A 354 -18.00 -18.49 -5.07
CA ALA A 354 -17.43 -17.33 -5.77
C ALA A 354 -15.92 -17.49 -6.02
N LYS A 355 -15.17 -17.88 -4.99
CA LYS A 355 -13.73 -18.16 -5.10
C LYS A 355 -13.42 -19.23 -6.14
N ASP A 356 -14.20 -20.31 -6.18
CA ASP A 356 -14.00 -21.43 -7.11
C ASP A 356 -14.34 -21.02 -8.55
N PHE A 357 -15.46 -20.32 -8.76
CA PHE A 357 -15.82 -19.70 -10.02
C PHE A 357 -14.68 -18.82 -10.57
N VAL A 358 -14.20 -17.83 -9.81
CA VAL A 358 -13.14 -16.91 -10.26
C VAL A 358 -11.82 -17.66 -10.53
N LYS A 359 -11.47 -18.69 -9.75
CA LYS A 359 -10.29 -19.54 -10.04
C LYS A 359 -10.42 -20.29 -11.36
N LYS A 360 -11.60 -20.81 -11.68
CA LYS A 360 -11.92 -21.55 -12.91
C LYS A 360 -11.95 -20.66 -14.16
N LEU A 361 -12.28 -19.38 -14.02
CA LEU A 361 -12.16 -18.39 -15.10
C LEU A 361 -10.71 -17.87 -15.26
N LEU A 362 -9.96 -17.72 -14.17
CA LEU A 362 -8.56 -17.26 -14.19
C LEU A 362 -7.52 -18.40 -14.34
N VAL A 363 -7.87 -19.47 -15.07
CA VAL A 363 -6.93 -20.54 -15.45
C VAL A 363 -6.04 -20.09 -16.62
N LYS A 364 -4.72 -20.30 -16.50
CA LYS A 364 -3.73 -19.82 -17.49
C LYS A 364 -3.55 -20.69 -18.74
N ASP A 365 -3.98 -21.94 -18.70
CA ASP A 365 -4.15 -22.75 -19.91
C ASP A 365 -5.59 -22.55 -20.41
N PRO A 366 -5.82 -21.94 -21.58
CA PRO A 366 -7.17 -21.70 -22.09
C PRO A 366 -7.97 -23.00 -22.30
N ARG A 367 -7.30 -24.17 -22.43
CA ARG A 367 -7.95 -25.48 -22.61
C ARG A 367 -8.50 -26.07 -21.31
N ALA A 368 -8.04 -25.56 -20.16
CA ALA A 368 -8.48 -25.96 -18.82
C ALA A 368 -9.29 -24.84 -18.11
N ARG A 369 -9.50 -23.72 -18.80
CA ARG A 369 -10.43 -22.66 -18.42
C ARG A 369 -11.84 -23.08 -18.84
N LEU A 370 -12.87 -22.68 -18.08
CA LEU A 370 -14.25 -22.88 -18.52
C LEU A 370 -14.54 -22.13 -19.82
N THR A 371 -15.43 -22.66 -20.65
CA THR A 371 -16.08 -21.88 -21.71
C THR A 371 -17.14 -20.96 -21.11
N ALA A 372 -17.60 -19.94 -21.84
CA ALA A 372 -18.67 -19.06 -21.37
C ALA A 372 -19.96 -19.83 -21.02
N ALA A 373 -20.32 -20.83 -21.83
CA ALA A 373 -21.46 -21.71 -21.58
C ALA A 373 -21.29 -22.57 -20.31
N GLN A 374 -20.10 -23.15 -20.08
CA GLN A 374 -19.81 -23.90 -18.85
C GLN A 374 -19.80 -22.99 -17.62
N ALA A 375 -19.34 -21.75 -17.77
CA ALA A 375 -19.34 -20.76 -16.69
C ALA A 375 -20.77 -20.38 -16.29
N LEU A 376 -21.71 -20.21 -17.24
CA LEU A 376 -23.13 -19.95 -16.96
C LEU A 376 -23.79 -21.04 -16.10
N SER A 377 -23.35 -22.29 -16.23
CA SER A 377 -23.85 -23.43 -15.44
C SER A 377 -23.24 -23.54 -14.03
N HIS A 378 -22.29 -22.66 -13.65
CA HIS A 378 -21.62 -22.75 -12.36
C HIS A 378 -22.58 -22.44 -11.19
N PRO A 379 -22.55 -23.19 -10.07
CA PRO A 379 -23.45 -22.98 -8.93
C PRO A 379 -23.58 -21.52 -8.47
N TRP A 380 -22.47 -20.79 -8.40
CA TRP A 380 -22.46 -19.38 -8.01
C TRP A 380 -23.27 -18.45 -8.93
N VAL A 381 -23.18 -18.63 -10.25
CA VAL A 381 -23.63 -17.61 -11.23
C VAL A 381 -24.96 -17.93 -11.91
N ARG A 382 -25.36 -19.21 -11.89
CA ARG A 382 -26.61 -19.69 -12.50
C ARG A 382 -27.84 -19.00 -11.91
N GLU A 383 -28.96 -19.08 -12.63
CA GLU A 383 -30.28 -18.74 -12.08
C GLU A 383 -30.62 -19.68 -10.91
N GLY A 384 -31.08 -19.16 -9.77
CA GLY A 384 -31.20 -19.97 -8.54
C GLY A 384 -29.85 -20.52 -8.05
N GLY A 385 -28.78 -19.74 -8.21
CA GLY A 385 -27.43 -20.07 -7.77
C GLY A 385 -27.20 -19.93 -6.25
N ASP A 386 -26.00 -20.33 -5.81
CA ASP A 386 -25.57 -20.27 -4.40
C ASP A 386 -24.74 -19.01 -4.06
N ALA A 387 -24.90 -17.92 -4.85
CA ALA A 387 -24.37 -16.60 -4.52
C ALA A 387 -25.07 -16.03 -3.28
N SER A 388 -24.30 -15.47 -2.36
CA SER A 388 -24.81 -14.94 -1.10
C SER A 388 -25.60 -13.63 -1.28
N GLU A 389 -26.78 -13.58 -0.67
CA GLU A 389 -27.56 -12.34 -0.42
C GLU A 389 -26.85 -11.42 0.59
N ILE A 390 -26.02 -12.00 1.46
CA ILE A 390 -25.31 -11.25 2.51
C ILE A 390 -24.36 -10.24 1.84
N PRO A 391 -24.41 -8.94 2.20
CA PRO A 391 -23.46 -7.95 1.74
C PRO A 391 -22.00 -8.40 1.90
N ILE A 392 -21.17 -8.14 0.89
CA ILE A 392 -19.80 -8.67 0.80
C ILE A 392 -18.91 -8.22 1.98
N ASP A 393 -19.27 -7.08 2.60
CA ASP A 393 -18.55 -6.46 3.72
C ASP A 393 -19.33 -6.52 5.05
N ILE A 394 -20.12 -7.58 5.31
CA ILE A 394 -20.59 -7.85 6.69
C ILE A 394 -19.37 -8.15 7.59
N SER A 395 -18.88 -7.08 8.19
CA SER A 395 -17.87 -7.05 9.25
C SER A 395 -18.38 -7.77 10.50
N VAL A 396 -19.69 -7.66 10.78
CA VAL A 396 -20.35 -8.12 12.01
C VAL A 396 -20.19 -9.62 12.26
N LEU A 397 -20.56 -10.48 11.31
CA LEU A 397 -20.39 -11.95 11.47
C LEU A 397 -18.92 -12.37 11.67
N ASN A 398 -17.96 -11.61 11.14
CA ASN A 398 -16.54 -11.79 11.46
C ASN A 398 -16.19 -11.30 12.87
N ASN A 399 -16.77 -10.19 13.34
CA ASN A 399 -16.50 -9.61 14.65
C ASN A 399 -17.09 -10.49 15.77
N MET A 400 -18.31 -10.99 15.60
CA MET A 400 -18.93 -12.02 16.46
C MET A 400 -18.05 -13.27 16.59
N ARG A 401 -17.53 -13.80 15.48
CA ARG A 401 -16.55 -14.91 15.46
C ARG A 401 -15.19 -14.58 16.08
N GLN A 402 -14.93 -13.33 16.45
CA GLN A 402 -13.78 -12.89 17.23
C GLN A 402 -14.15 -12.58 18.68
N PHE A 403 -15.40 -12.20 18.97
CA PHE A 403 -15.94 -11.92 20.30
C PHE A 403 -15.78 -13.11 21.26
N VAL A 404 -16.09 -14.33 20.80
CA VAL A 404 -15.86 -15.60 21.53
C VAL A 404 -14.39 -15.82 21.94
N LYS A 405 -13.46 -15.16 21.25
CA LYS A 405 -12.01 -15.30 21.45
C LYS A 405 -11.37 -14.07 22.10
N PHE A 406 -12.19 -13.15 22.59
CA PHE A 406 -11.80 -12.14 23.55
C PHE A 406 -11.96 -12.70 24.96
N SER A 407 -11.36 -12.03 25.94
CA SER A 407 -11.55 -12.36 27.35
C SER A 407 -12.90 -11.87 27.85
N ARG A 408 -13.36 -12.43 28.99
CA ARG A 408 -14.59 -11.96 29.66
C ARG A 408 -14.51 -10.47 29.99
N LEU A 409 -13.38 -10.00 30.51
CA LEU A 409 -13.18 -8.58 30.81
C LEU A 409 -13.34 -7.70 29.56
N LYS A 410 -12.80 -8.12 28.41
CA LYS A 410 -13.00 -7.38 27.16
C LYS A 410 -14.44 -7.48 26.64
N GLN A 411 -15.12 -8.61 26.80
CA GLN A 411 -16.53 -8.76 26.44
C GLN A 411 -17.42 -7.79 27.25
N PHE A 412 -17.22 -7.72 28.57
CA PHE A 412 -17.90 -6.72 29.43
C PHE A 412 -17.57 -5.28 29.02
N ALA A 413 -16.29 -4.95 28.76
CA ALA A 413 -15.90 -3.61 28.30
C ALA A 413 -16.55 -3.23 26.95
N LEU A 414 -16.75 -4.19 26.04
CA LEU A 414 -17.43 -3.97 24.76
C LEU A 414 -18.95 -3.78 24.93
N ARG A 415 -19.60 -4.49 25.85
CA ARG A 415 -21.02 -4.27 26.21
C ARG A 415 -21.23 -2.89 26.84
N ALA A 416 -20.36 -2.48 27.76
CA ALA A 416 -20.37 -1.15 28.35
C ALA A 416 -20.15 -0.04 27.29
N LEU A 417 -19.38 -0.31 26.22
CA LEU A 417 -19.20 0.60 25.09
C LEU A 417 -20.41 0.62 24.14
N ALA A 418 -21.05 -0.52 23.87
CA ALA A 418 -22.26 -0.62 23.03
C ALA A 418 -23.37 0.29 23.55
N THR A 419 -23.61 0.24 24.86
CA THR A 419 -24.58 1.08 25.59
C THR A 419 -24.17 2.57 25.72
N THR A 420 -23.31 3.07 24.83
CA THR A 420 -22.96 4.49 24.66
C THR A 420 -23.12 5.00 23.22
N LEU A 421 -23.53 4.15 22.27
CA LEU A 421 -23.88 4.57 20.91
C LEU A 421 -25.18 5.39 20.89
N ASP A 422 -25.43 6.09 19.78
CA ASP A 422 -26.70 6.78 19.51
C ASP A 422 -27.51 6.01 18.43
N GLU A 423 -28.79 6.33 18.30
CA GLU A 423 -29.71 5.68 17.34
C GLU A 423 -29.22 5.75 15.88
N GLU A 424 -28.56 6.86 15.51
CA GLU A 424 -28.05 7.09 14.16
C GLU A 424 -26.87 6.15 13.84
N GLU A 425 -25.93 5.96 14.79
CA GLU A 425 -24.84 5.00 14.64
C GLU A 425 -25.25 3.54 14.83
N SER A 426 -26.33 3.27 15.57
CA SER A 426 -26.86 1.92 15.75
C SER A 426 -27.74 1.45 14.58
N ALA A 427 -28.29 2.36 13.77
CA ALA A 427 -29.13 2.05 12.61
C ALA A 427 -28.46 1.07 11.61
N ASP A 428 -27.19 1.28 11.27
CA ASP A 428 -26.41 0.37 10.40
C ASP A 428 -26.30 -1.05 10.99
N LEU A 429 -26.29 -1.17 12.32
CA LEU A 429 -26.28 -2.45 13.02
C LEU A 429 -27.69 -3.02 13.17
N ARG A 430 -28.72 -2.16 13.21
CA ARG A 430 -30.13 -2.57 13.25
C ARG A 430 -30.59 -3.17 11.93
N ASP A 431 -30.24 -2.56 10.80
CA ASP A 431 -30.46 -3.14 9.46
C ASP A 431 -29.77 -4.52 9.30
N GLN A 432 -28.67 -4.77 10.02
CA GLN A 432 -27.97 -6.06 10.05
C GLN A 432 -28.55 -7.05 11.08
N PHE A 433 -29.16 -6.58 12.17
CA PHE A 433 -29.89 -7.38 13.14
C PHE A 433 -31.20 -7.90 12.53
N ASP A 434 -32.03 -6.98 12.00
CA ASP A 434 -33.29 -7.23 11.29
C ASP A 434 -33.13 -8.05 9.99
N ALA A 435 -31.89 -8.29 9.53
CA ALA A 435 -31.54 -9.20 8.43
C ALA A 435 -31.13 -10.62 8.89
N ILE A 436 -31.02 -10.83 10.20
CA ILE A 436 -30.68 -12.12 10.85
C ILE A 436 -31.86 -12.61 11.71
N ASP A 437 -32.57 -11.71 12.39
CA ASP A 437 -33.90 -11.92 12.96
C ASP A 437 -34.92 -12.07 11.80
N VAL A 438 -35.37 -13.31 11.56
CA VAL A 438 -36.22 -13.69 10.42
C VAL A 438 -37.70 -13.67 10.81
N ASP A 439 -38.05 -14.06 12.04
CA ASP A 439 -39.44 -14.05 12.51
C ASP A 439 -39.89 -12.69 13.11
N LYS A 440 -38.93 -11.79 13.35
CA LYS A 440 -39.09 -10.42 13.90
C LYS A 440 -39.56 -10.39 15.34
N ASN A 441 -39.16 -11.37 16.15
CA ASN A 441 -39.44 -11.38 17.59
C ASN A 441 -38.60 -10.34 18.37
N GLY A 442 -37.49 -9.83 17.81
CA GLY A 442 -36.61 -8.85 18.45
C GLY A 442 -35.38 -9.43 19.15
N ALA A 443 -35.16 -10.76 19.08
CA ALA A 443 -34.01 -11.48 19.61
C ALA A 443 -33.61 -12.63 18.65
N ILE A 444 -32.32 -12.73 18.33
CA ILE A 444 -31.83 -13.72 17.36
C ILE A 444 -31.72 -15.09 18.03
N SER A 445 -32.47 -16.08 17.51
CA SER A 445 -32.43 -17.45 18.02
C SER A 445 -31.19 -18.24 17.56
N LEU A 446 -30.97 -19.40 18.21
CA LEU A 446 -29.88 -20.32 17.82
C LEU A 446 -29.99 -20.78 16.36
N ASP A 447 -31.20 -21.07 15.86
CA ASP A 447 -31.38 -21.54 14.48
C ASP A 447 -31.32 -20.41 13.43
N GLU A 448 -31.57 -19.16 13.81
CA GLU A 448 -31.34 -18.00 12.94
C GLU A 448 -29.85 -17.63 12.87
N MET A 449 -29.17 -17.56 14.02
CA MET A 449 -27.71 -17.41 14.09
C MET A 449 -27.00 -18.53 13.32
N ARG A 450 -27.49 -19.78 13.45
CA ARG A 450 -27.06 -20.93 12.66
C ARG A 450 -27.27 -20.70 11.16
N GLN A 451 -28.44 -20.24 10.73
CA GLN A 451 -28.73 -19.97 9.32
C GLN A 451 -27.85 -18.85 8.75
N ALA A 452 -27.64 -17.74 9.47
CA ALA A 452 -26.76 -16.66 9.05
C ALA A 452 -25.30 -17.12 8.94
N LEU A 453 -24.78 -17.80 9.97
CA LEU A 453 -23.41 -18.32 9.99
C LEU A 453 -23.18 -19.48 9.02
N ALA A 454 -24.22 -20.22 8.63
CA ALA A 454 -24.16 -21.29 7.63
C ALA A 454 -24.31 -20.78 6.19
N LYS A 455 -24.95 -19.62 5.96
CA LYS A 455 -24.95 -18.95 4.65
C LYS A 455 -23.54 -18.45 4.30
N ASP A 456 -22.80 -17.90 5.26
CA ASP A 456 -21.40 -17.50 5.08
C ASP A 456 -20.45 -18.72 4.94
N HIS A 457 -20.12 -19.07 3.69
CA HIS A 457 -19.38 -20.28 3.32
C HIS A 457 -17.83 -20.12 3.27
N PRO A 458 -17.17 -20.16 4.44
CA PRO A 458 -15.89 -20.86 4.57
C PRO A 458 -15.95 -22.07 5.53
N TRP A 459 -16.97 -22.19 6.38
CA TRP A 459 -17.05 -23.24 7.42
C TRP A 459 -18.48 -23.80 7.58
N LYS A 460 -18.67 -25.11 7.33
CA LYS A 460 -19.71 -25.85 8.05
C LYS A 460 -19.27 -26.01 9.50
N LEU A 461 -19.72 -25.10 10.37
CA LEU A 461 -19.57 -25.25 11.82
C LEU A 461 -20.35 -26.51 12.27
N LYS A 462 -19.79 -27.26 13.22
CA LYS A 462 -20.58 -28.22 14.00
C LYS A 462 -21.44 -27.44 14.99
N ASP A 463 -22.65 -27.91 15.24
CA ASP A 463 -23.69 -27.24 16.04
C ASP A 463 -23.18 -26.72 17.39
N ALA A 464 -22.37 -27.52 18.10
CA ALA A 464 -21.70 -27.13 19.35
C ALA A 464 -20.93 -25.79 19.25
N ARG A 465 -20.36 -25.47 18.09
CA ARG A 465 -19.57 -24.25 17.86
C ARG A 465 -20.40 -23.04 17.44
N VAL A 466 -21.69 -23.22 17.16
CA VAL A 466 -22.66 -22.11 17.10
C VAL A 466 -23.18 -21.82 18.51
N ALA A 467 -23.42 -22.87 19.32
CA ALA A 467 -23.70 -22.70 20.74
C ALA A 467 -22.55 -22.01 21.50
N GLU A 468 -21.28 -22.34 21.21
CA GLU A 468 -20.09 -21.59 21.72
C GLU A 468 -20.11 -20.09 21.33
N ILE A 469 -20.70 -19.72 20.20
CA ILE A 469 -20.79 -18.31 19.77
C ILE A 469 -21.90 -17.61 20.57
N LEU A 470 -23.07 -18.23 20.68
CA LEU A 470 -24.21 -17.67 21.41
C LEU A 470 -23.88 -17.54 22.90
N GLN A 471 -23.39 -18.60 23.57
CA GLN A 471 -22.98 -18.59 24.99
C GLN A 471 -21.83 -17.60 25.35
N ALA A 472 -21.26 -16.92 24.35
CA ALA A 472 -20.27 -15.86 24.55
C ALA A 472 -20.81 -14.46 24.23
N ILE A 473 -21.97 -14.34 23.58
CA ILE A 473 -22.68 -13.10 23.23
C ILE A 473 -23.86 -12.90 24.19
N ASP A 474 -24.66 -13.95 24.38
CA ASP A 474 -25.62 -14.15 25.47
C ASP A 474 -24.93 -13.87 26.83
N SER A 475 -25.46 -12.88 27.55
CA SER A 475 -24.98 -12.41 28.86
C SER A 475 -25.92 -12.82 29.98
N ASN A 476 -27.22 -12.87 29.68
CA ASN A 476 -28.30 -13.06 30.65
C ASN A 476 -28.64 -14.57 30.84
N THR A 477 -28.15 -15.42 29.94
CA THR A 477 -28.36 -16.88 29.82
C THR A 477 -29.79 -17.32 29.49
N ASP A 478 -30.54 -16.50 28.75
CA ASP A 478 -31.88 -16.83 28.24
C ASP A 478 -31.88 -17.70 26.97
N GLY A 479 -30.74 -17.78 26.26
CA GLY A 479 -30.53 -18.62 25.07
C GLY A 479 -30.73 -17.91 23.73
N PHE A 480 -31.01 -16.61 23.72
CA PHE A 480 -31.12 -15.76 22.52
C PHE A 480 -29.94 -14.77 22.45
N VAL A 481 -30.00 -13.83 21.52
CA VAL A 481 -29.12 -12.65 21.45
C VAL A 481 -29.98 -11.42 21.14
N ASP A 482 -30.08 -10.51 22.10
CA ASP A 482 -30.79 -9.25 21.92
C ASP A 482 -29.99 -8.23 21.08
N PHE A 483 -30.58 -7.05 20.82
CA PHE A 483 -29.94 -6.01 20.03
C PHE A 483 -28.71 -5.37 20.70
N GLU A 484 -28.69 -5.21 22.02
CA GLU A 484 -27.54 -4.63 22.75
C GLU A 484 -26.35 -5.59 22.74
N GLU A 485 -26.61 -6.88 22.93
CA GLU A 485 -25.63 -7.96 22.84
C GLU A 485 -25.10 -8.15 21.41
N PHE A 486 -25.99 -8.09 20.42
CA PHE A 486 -25.62 -8.08 19.00
C PHE A 486 -24.66 -6.93 18.71
N VAL A 487 -25.01 -5.70 19.11
CA VAL A 487 -24.17 -4.51 18.92
C VAL A 487 -22.81 -4.70 19.61
N ALA A 488 -22.77 -5.20 20.86
CA ALA A 488 -21.53 -5.48 21.57
C ALA A 488 -20.61 -6.47 20.85
N ALA A 489 -21.18 -7.50 20.21
CA ALA A 489 -20.45 -8.50 19.43
C ALA A 489 -20.10 -8.04 17.99
N ALA A 490 -20.88 -7.11 17.44
CA ALA A 490 -20.68 -6.48 16.14
C ALA A 490 -19.59 -5.39 16.15
N LEU A 491 -19.44 -4.70 17.29
CA LEU A 491 -18.67 -3.47 17.47
C LEU A 491 -17.24 -3.51 16.90
N HIS A 492 -16.93 -2.53 16.05
CA HIS A 492 -15.59 -2.35 15.49
C HIS A 492 -14.89 -1.12 16.10
N VAL A 493 -14.36 -1.28 17.32
CA VAL A 493 -13.72 -0.23 18.15
C VAL A 493 -12.81 0.73 17.37
N ASN A 494 -11.96 0.22 16.47
CA ASN A 494 -11.03 1.05 15.71
C ASN A 494 -11.72 2.03 14.75
N GLN A 495 -12.96 1.75 14.32
CA GLN A 495 -13.76 2.63 13.46
C GLN A 495 -14.42 3.75 14.26
N LEU A 496 -14.87 3.49 15.49
CA LEU A 496 -15.33 4.54 16.41
C LEU A 496 -14.20 5.54 16.71
N GLU A 497 -12.97 5.05 16.91
CA GLU A 497 -11.79 5.92 17.12
C GLU A 497 -11.29 6.62 15.83
N GLU A 498 -11.39 5.98 14.65
CA GLU A 498 -11.00 6.61 13.37
C GLU A 498 -12.02 7.66 12.87
N HIS A 499 -13.30 7.57 13.26
CA HIS A 499 -14.37 8.45 12.76
C HIS A 499 -14.46 9.79 13.52
N ASP A 500 -14.57 9.74 14.86
CA ASP A 500 -14.67 10.93 15.70
C ASP A 500 -13.86 10.74 16.99
N SER A 501 -12.72 11.44 17.07
CA SER A 501 -11.80 11.37 18.20
C SER A 501 -12.32 12.08 19.47
N GLU A 502 -13.38 12.87 19.40
CA GLU A 502 -13.99 13.54 20.56
C GLU A 502 -15.15 12.70 21.12
N LYS A 503 -16.10 12.25 20.27
CA LYS A 503 -17.10 11.22 20.63
C LYS A 503 -16.43 9.98 21.21
N TRP A 504 -15.33 9.49 20.60
CA TRP A 504 -14.59 8.33 21.14
C TRP A 504 -14.00 8.59 22.54
N GLN A 505 -13.48 9.79 22.81
CA GLN A 505 -12.97 10.12 24.15
C GLN A 505 -14.10 10.15 25.18
N GLN A 506 -15.27 10.68 24.82
CA GLN A 506 -16.46 10.71 25.68
C GLN A 506 -17.03 9.30 25.92
N ARG A 507 -17.23 8.49 24.87
CA ARG A 507 -17.80 7.14 24.97
C ARG A 507 -16.90 6.16 25.71
N SER A 508 -15.61 6.13 25.39
CA SER A 508 -14.66 5.27 26.11
C SER A 508 -14.41 5.69 27.56
N ARG A 509 -14.82 6.91 27.93
CA ARG A 509 -14.91 7.40 29.31
C ARG A 509 -16.23 6.95 29.96
N ALA A 510 -17.38 7.20 29.34
CA ALA A 510 -18.68 6.78 29.86
C ALA A 510 -18.81 5.25 30.04
N ALA A 511 -18.16 4.47 29.17
CA ALA A 511 -18.06 3.02 29.30
C ALA A 511 -17.12 2.54 30.42
N PHE A 512 -16.20 3.39 30.88
CA PHE A 512 -15.30 3.16 32.00
C PHE A 512 -15.95 3.57 33.33
N GLU A 513 -16.64 4.72 33.35
CA GLU A 513 -17.46 5.26 34.44
C GLU A 513 -18.72 4.42 34.76
N LYS A 514 -18.91 3.28 34.07
CA LYS A 514 -19.84 2.21 34.48
C LYS A 514 -19.21 1.18 35.43
N PHE A 515 -17.89 1.01 35.39
CA PHE A 515 -17.12 0.09 36.25
C PHE A 515 -16.38 0.80 37.38
N ASP A 516 -15.99 2.06 37.19
CA ASP A 516 -15.48 2.97 38.22
C ASP A 516 -16.69 3.52 39.01
N ILE A 517 -16.91 3.00 40.22
CA ILE A 517 -18.11 3.21 41.04
C ILE A 517 -17.86 4.30 42.09
N ASP A 518 -16.65 4.38 42.66
CA ASP A 518 -16.30 5.40 43.65
C ASP A 518 -15.78 6.72 43.04
N GLY A 519 -15.37 6.69 41.77
CA GLY A 519 -14.92 7.86 41.01
C GLY A 519 -13.43 8.18 41.16
N ASP A 520 -12.60 7.29 41.71
CA ASP A 520 -11.16 7.54 41.87
C ASP A 520 -10.35 7.52 40.57
N GLY A 521 -10.96 7.07 39.47
CA GLY A 521 -10.37 7.06 38.12
C GLY A 521 -9.74 5.72 37.71
N PHE A 522 -9.93 4.69 38.52
CA PHE A 522 -9.42 3.34 38.32
C PHE A 522 -10.52 2.30 38.61
N ILE A 523 -10.54 1.18 37.89
CA ILE A 523 -11.43 0.05 38.21
C ILE A 523 -10.68 -0.90 39.14
N THR A 524 -11.21 -1.12 40.34
CA THR A 524 -10.67 -2.12 41.29
C THR A 524 -11.25 -3.52 41.10
N ALA A 525 -10.65 -4.51 41.77
CA ALA A 525 -11.13 -5.89 41.80
C ALA A 525 -12.57 -6.03 42.32
N GLU A 526 -12.95 -5.26 43.35
CA GLU A 526 -14.28 -5.38 43.96
C GLU A 526 -15.36 -4.67 43.14
N GLU A 527 -15.05 -3.56 42.47
CA GLU A 527 -16.00 -2.91 41.55
C GLU A 527 -16.21 -3.74 40.28
N LEU A 528 -15.13 -4.31 39.73
CA LEU A 528 -15.23 -5.28 38.65
C LEU A 528 -16.07 -6.51 39.05
N ARG A 529 -15.97 -6.95 40.31
CA ARG A 529 -16.81 -8.02 40.89
C ARG A 529 -18.28 -7.60 41.01
N MET A 530 -18.55 -6.38 41.48
CA MET A 530 -19.90 -5.82 41.58
C MET A 530 -20.56 -5.68 40.21
N HIS A 531 -19.83 -5.19 39.19
CA HIS A 531 -20.39 -4.96 37.85
C HIS A 531 -20.53 -6.24 37.01
N THR A 532 -19.70 -7.27 37.23
CA THR A 532 -19.74 -8.51 36.43
C THR A 532 -20.49 -9.67 37.08
N GLY A 533 -20.83 -9.59 38.37
CA GLY A 533 -21.53 -10.63 39.11
C GLY A 533 -20.77 -11.96 39.25
N LEU A 534 -19.50 -12.02 38.85
CA LEU A 534 -18.71 -13.25 38.78
C LEU A 534 -18.39 -13.81 40.17
N LYS A 535 -18.70 -15.10 40.36
CA LYS A 535 -18.36 -15.86 41.57
C LYS A 535 -17.08 -16.67 41.34
N GLY A 536 -15.94 -16.16 41.79
CA GLY A 536 -14.64 -16.81 41.66
C GLY A 536 -13.47 -15.85 41.86
N SER A 537 -12.27 -16.31 41.49
CA SER A 537 -11.07 -15.48 41.39
C SER A 537 -11.17 -14.56 40.15
N ILE A 538 -10.91 -13.27 40.35
CA ILE A 538 -11.04 -12.19 39.35
C ILE A 538 -9.66 -11.59 39.02
N GLU A 539 -8.66 -11.88 39.83
CA GLU A 539 -7.24 -11.55 39.65
C GLU A 539 -6.74 -11.90 38.23
N PRO A 540 -7.07 -13.06 37.62
CA PRO A 540 -6.64 -13.38 36.25
C PRO A 540 -7.28 -12.51 35.15
N LEU A 541 -8.34 -11.77 35.45
CA LEU A 541 -8.94 -10.78 34.55
C LEU A 541 -8.23 -9.42 34.69
N LEU A 542 -7.91 -9.01 35.92
CA LEU A 542 -7.13 -7.80 36.21
C LEU A 542 -5.73 -7.89 35.56
N GLU A 543 -5.04 -9.02 35.73
CA GLU A 543 -3.75 -9.38 35.09
C GLU A 543 -3.73 -9.29 33.55
N GLU A 544 -4.88 -9.16 32.88
CA GLU A 544 -4.94 -8.97 31.43
C GLU A 544 -4.90 -7.48 31.04
N ALA A 545 -5.52 -6.62 31.85
CA ALA A 545 -5.71 -5.21 31.56
C ALA A 545 -4.66 -4.31 32.25
N ASP A 546 -4.23 -4.65 33.45
CA ASP A 546 -3.14 -4.04 34.22
C ASP A 546 -1.81 -4.15 33.43
N ILE A 547 -1.02 -3.08 33.38
CA ILE A 547 0.31 -3.00 32.72
C ILE A 547 1.43 -2.84 33.73
N ASP A 548 1.32 -1.88 34.66
CA ASP A 548 2.36 -1.51 35.61
C ASP A 548 2.32 -2.33 36.90
N ASN A 549 1.32 -3.20 37.04
CA ASN A 549 1.07 -4.15 38.13
C ASN A 549 0.72 -3.41 39.43
N ASP A 550 -0.12 -2.37 39.32
CA ASP A 550 -0.62 -1.59 40.46
C ASP A 550 -1.82 -2.22 41.16
N GLY A 551 -2.45 -3.24 40.55
CA GLY A 551 -3.59 -3.98 41.09
C GLY A 551 -4.96 -3.39 40.76
N LYS A 552 -5.01 -2.34 39.92
CA LYS A 552 -6.21 -1.72 39.37
C LYS A 552 -6.18 -1.71 37.83
N ILE A 553 -7.14 -1.03 37.21
CA ILE A 553 -7.16 -0.76 35.76
C ILE A 553 -7.47 0.72 35.52
N SER A 554 -6.53 1.48 34.96
CA SER A 554 -6.76 2.87 34.60
C SER A 554 -7.59 3.02 33.31
N LEU A 555 -8.17 4.21 33.10
CA LEU A 555 -8.86 4.57 31.84
C LEU A 555 -7.97 4.37 30.59
N HIS A 556 -6.65 4.55 30.71
CA HIS A 556 -5.71 4.29 29.62
C HIS A 556 -5.65 2.80 29.24
N GLU A 557 -5.71 1.93 30.24
CA GLU A 557 -5.61 0.48 30.10
C GLU A 557 -6.92 -0.16 29.65
N PHE A 558 -8.05 0.33 30.15
CA PHE A 558 -9.37 0.00 29.62
C PHE A 558 -9.48 0.31 28.12
N ARG A 559 -8.99 1.49 27.71
CA ARG A 559 -8.86 1.88 26.29
C ARG A 559 -7.84 1.03 25.51
N ARG A 560 -6.86 0.41 26.15
CA ARG A 560 -5.92 -0.55 25.53
C ARG A 560 -6.58 -1.92 25.36
N LEU A 561 -7.31 -2.39 26.36
CA LEU A 561 -8.08 -3.65 26.35
C LEU A 561 -9.08 -3.67 25.18
N LEU A 562 -9.89 -2.61 25.03
CA LEU A 562 -10.85 -2.46 23.92
C LEU A 562 -10.21 -2.62 22.53
N ARG A 563 -8.99 -2.09 22.34
CA ARG A 563 -8.22 -2.21 21.07
C ARG A 563 -7.50 -3.55 20.88
N THR A 564 -7.32 -4.36 21.93
CA THR A 564 -6.48 -5.58 21.89
C THR A 564 -7.13 -6.69 21.06
N ALA A 565 -6.33 -7.36 20.23
CA ALA A 565 -6.78 -8.48 19.39
C ALA A 565 -6.77 -9.81 20.16
N SER A 566 -7.68 -10.70 19.76
CA SER A 566 -7.97 -12.03 20.35
C SER A 566 -6.79 -12.85 20.89
N ILE A 567 -7.06 -13.56 22.00
CA ILE A 567 -6.14 -14.43 22.73
C ILE A 567 -5.50 -15.46 21.78
N LYS A 568 -4.18 -15.38 21.64
CA LYS A 568 -3.32 -16.52 21.30
C LYS A 568 -2.63 -17.01 22.56
N SER A 569 -2.37 -18.31 22.67
CA SER A 569 -1.84 -18.92 23.89
C SER A 569 -0.57 -18.22 24.39
N ARG A 570 -0.51 -17.96 25.70
CA ARG A 570 0.63 -17.37 26.41
C ARG A 570 1.86 -18.30 26.31
N ASN A 571 2.64 -18.19 25.24
CA ASN A 571 4.08 -18.47 25.33
C ASN A 571 4.72 -17.28 26.03
N VAL A 572 5.40 -17.54 27.15
CA VAL A 572 5.96 -16.48 28.02
C VAL A 572 6.91 -15.59 27.22
N ARG A 573 6.52 -14.33 27.07
CA ARG A 573 7.33 -13.22 26.60
C ARG A 573 7.07 -12.04 27.54
N ASN A 574 8.12 -11.54 28.17
CA ASN A 574 8.02 -10.39 29.06
C ASN A 574 7.43 -9.17 28.32
N PRO A 575 6.69 -8.28 28.99
CA PRO A 575 6.11 -7.10 28.36
C PRO A 575 7.18 -6.20 27.72
N PRO A 576 6.89 -5.52 26.60
CA PRO A 576 7.82 -4.58 25.96
C PRO A 576 7.89 -3.24 26.74
N GLY A 577 8.49 -3.29 27.93
CA GLY A 577 8.67 -2.14 28.83
C GLY A 577 10.03 -1.44 28.71
N ALA A 578 10.01 -0.13 28.92
CA ALA A 578 11.11 0.67 29.45
C ALA A 578 12.40 1.00 28.65
N SER A 579 12.53 0.71 27.34
CA SER A 579 13.22 1.67 26.43
C SER A 579 12.92 1.47 24.93
N SER A 580 12.46 2.53 24.26
CA SER A 580 11.85 2.45 22.92
C SER A 580 12.68 3.11 21.81
N GLY A 581 13.04 2.32 20.78
CA GLY A 581 13.57 2.78 19.49
C GLY A 581 15.00 2.35 19.16
N ILE A 582 15.56 2.90 18.08
CA ILE A 582 16.84 2.47 17.48
C ILE A 582 18.00 2.40 18.50
N GLY A 583 18.05 3.32 19.46
CA GLY A 583 19.13 3.36 20.45
C GLY A 583 19.13 2.18 21.43
N SER A 584 17.97 1.74 21.91
CA SER A 584 17.89 0.63 22.87
C SER A 584 18.11 -0.73 22.22
N GLU A 585 17.57 -0.96 21.01
CA GLU A 585 17.86 -2.18 20.24
C GLU A 585 19.36 -2.29 19.91
N ILE A 586 20.06 -1.18 19.63
CA ILE A 586 21.53 -1.16 19.49
C ILE A 586 22.23 -1.48 20.82
N CYS A 587 21.85 -0.86 21.94
CA CYS A 587 22.47 -1.15 23.24
C CYS A 587 22.31 -2.62 23.65
N LEU A 588 21.13 -3.20 23.45
CA LEU A 588 20.84 -4.60 23.76
C LEU A 588 21.60 -5.57 22.84
N ASP A 589 21.81 -5.22 21.57
CA ASP A 589 22.62 -6.04 20.66
C ASP A 589 24.11 -6.01 21.01
N LEU A 590 24.66 -4.82 21.28
CA LEU A 590 26.07 -4.66 21.64
C LEU A 590 26.38 -5.27 23.02
N ALA A 591 25.41 -5.25 23.95
CA ALA A 591 25.48 -6.01 25.19
C ALA A 591 25.55 -7.53 24.93
N LYS A 592 24.67 -8.08 24.08
CA LYS A 592 24.71 -9.52 23.69
C LYS A 592 26.01 -9.90 22.98
N ALA A 593 26.68 -8.94 22.32
CA ALA A 593 28.02 -9.12 21.75
C ALA A 593 29.17 -9.06 22.78
N GLY A 594 28.86 -8.91 24.09
CA GLY A 594 29.81 -8.91 25.20
C GLY A 594 30.44 -7.54 25.49
N CYS A 595 29.97 -6.46 24.88
CA CYS A 595 30.62 -5.15 24.93
C CYS A 595 30.03 -4.27 26.06
N LYS A 596 30.88 -3.60 26.85
CA LYS A 596 30.48 -2.79 28.03
C LYS A 596 29.79 -1.47 27.64
N ILE A 597 28.55 -1.26 28.04
CA ILE A 597 27.67 -0.18 27.53
C ILE A 597 27.74 1.10 28.37
N ILE A 598 27.90 2.25 27.72
CA ILE A 598 27.45 3.54 28.26
C ILE A 598 26.29 4.02 27.40
N ALA A 599 25.13 4.21 28.03
CA ALA A 599 23.93 4.75 27.39
C ALA A 599 23.66 6.17 27.95
N ALA A 600 23.69 7.19 27.09
CA ALA A 600 23.46 8.58 27.51
C ALA A 600 22.27 9.24 26.82
N ALA A 601 21.40 9.88 27.62
CA ALA A 601 20.12 10.44 27.19
C ALA A 601 19.51 11.38 28.25
N ARG A 602 18.38 12.02 27.92
CA ARG A 602 17.66 12.97 28.79
C ARG A 602 16.62 12.34 29.71
N ARG A 603 16.29 11.06 29.50
CA ARG A 603 15.26 10.34 30.27
C ARG A 603 15.95 9.33 31.16
N VAL A 604 16.47 9.80 32.29
CA VAL A 604 17.33 9.05 33.21
C VAL A 604 16.71 7.73 33.65
N ASP A 605 15.40 7.69 33.89
CA ASP A 605 14.74 6.49 34.44
C ASP A 605 14.61 5.36 33.40
N ARG A 606 14.41 5.72 32.14
CA ARG A 606 14.50 4.76 31.01
C ARG A 606 15.92 4.25 30.80
N LEU A 607 16.94 5.10 31.02
CA LEU A 607 18.34 4.65 30.97
C LEU A 607 18.65 3.68 32.12
N LYS A 608 18.24 4.00 33.34
CA LYS A 608 18.42 3.13 34.52
C LYS A 608 17.81 1.76 34.27
N SER A 609 16.56 1.69 33.77
CA SER A 609 15.89 0.44 33.46
C SER A 609 16.64 -0.39 32.40
N LEU A 610 17.00 0.22 31.26
CA LEU A 610 17.80 -0.43 30.21
C LEU A 610 19.18 -0.91 30.72
N CYS A 611 19.85 -0.12 31.56
CA CYS A 611 21.14 -0.52 32.13
C CYS A 611 20.97 -1.65 33.16
N SER A 612 19.90 -1.67 33.94
CA SER A 612 19.58 -2.81 34.83
C SER A 612 19.30 -4.08 34.03
N GLU A 613 18.53 -4.02 32.95
CA GLU A 613 18.29 -5.15 32.04
C GLU A 613 19.62 -5.73 31.50
N ILE A 614 20.52 -4.86 31.05
CA ILE A 614 21.84 -5.29 30.55
C ILE A 614 22.72 -5.85 31.67
N ASN A 615 22.79 -5.20 32.83
CA ASN A 615 23.60 -5.68 33.97
C ASN A 615 23.15 -7.06 34.49
N ILE A 616 21.84 -7.40 34.40
CA ILE A 616 21.32 -8.74 34.73
C ILE A 616 21.94 -9.83 33.82
N THR A 617 22.36 -9.49 32.59
CA THR A 617 23.06 -10.44 31.70
C THR A 617 24.53 -10.67 32.03
N GLY A 618 25.06 -9.99 33.08
CA GLY A 618 26.47 -10.04 33.47
C GLY A 618 27.38 -9.06 32.69
N VAL A 619 26.82 -8.28 31.75
CA VAL A 619 27.55 -7.27 30.97
C VAL A 619 27.43 -5.90 31.64
N GLN A 620 28.56 -5.24 31.87
CA GLN A 620 28.59 -3.94 32.57
C GLN A 620 27.90 -2.84 31.74
N ALA A 621 26.88 -2.19 32.30
CA ALA A 621 26.18 -1.07 31.68
C ALA A 621 25.96 0.11 32.64
N ALA A 622 26.13 1.34 32.14
CA ALA A 622 25.96 2.58 32.89
C ALA A 622 25.09 3.61 32.17
N SER A 623 24.21 4.27 32.95
CA SER A 623 23.34 5.35 32.52
C SER A 623 23.96 6.72 32.77
N LEU A 624 23.94 7.61 31.78
CA LEU A 624 24.42 9.00 31.90
C LEU A 624 23.36 10.00 31.41
N GLU A 625 23.14 11.09 32.15
CA GLU A 625 22.27 12.16 31.66
C GLU A 625 22.97 13.03 30.60
N LEU A 626 22.33 13.20 29.43
CA LEU A 626 22.84 14.03 28.34
C LEU A 626 21.73 14.59 27.44
N ASP A 627 21.59 15.91 27.41
CA ASP A 627 20.95 16.64 26.31
C ASP A 627 22.01 17.11 25.31
N VAL A 628 22.01 16.51 24.11
CA VAL A 628 22.89 16.92 23.00
C VAL A 628 22.57 18.31 22.43
N SER A 629 21.45 18.92 22.85
CA SER A 629 21.06 20.30 22.52
C SER A 629 21.43 21.32 23.60
N SER A 630 22.17 20.92 24.64
CA SER A 630 22.83 21.83 25.58
C SER A 630 23.98 22.62 24.94
N ASP A 631 24.68 23.42 25.73
CA ASP A 631 25.92 24.09 25.34
C ASP A 631 27.12 23.12 25.29
N ALA A 632 28.24 23.61 24.76
CA ALA A 632 29.45 22.81 24.56
C ALA A 632 30.15 22.40 25.87
N ALA A 633 30.08 23.19 26.95
CA ALA A 633 30.70 22.85 28.22
C ALA A 633 29.92 21.75 28.95
N THR A 634 28.58 21.83 28.94
CA THR A 634 27.70 20.75 29.45
C THR A 634 27.95 19.44 28.72
N ILE A 635 28.00 19.46 27.38
CA ILE A 635 28.29 18.26 26.57
C ILE A 635 29.71 17.73 26.83
N GLN A 636 30.71 18.62 26.95
CA GLN A 636 32.08 18.22 27.29
C GLN A 636 32.17 17.56 28.67
N GLN A 637 31.43 18.06 29.66
CA GLN A 637 31.44 17.49 31.00
C GLN A 637 30.77 16.11 31.02
N ALA A 638 29.63 15.95 30.37
CA ALA A 638 28.98 14.63 30.22
C ALA A 638 29.92 13.61 29.54
N VAL A 639 30.64 14.00 28.48
CA VAL A 639 31.63 13.13 27.82
C VAL A 639 32.81 12.77 28.76
N LYS A 640 33.25 13.68 29.63
CA LYS A 640 34.24 13.36 30.68
C LYS A 640 33.69 12.39 31.71
N GLU A 641 32.44 12.54 32.15
CA GLU A 641 31.82 11.58 33.08
C GLU A 641 31.65 10.20 32.44
N ALA A 642 31.24 10.11 31.17
CA ALA A 642 31.22 8.86 30.41
C ALA A 642 32.61 8.19 30.41
N TRP A 643 33.67 8.94 30.11
CA TRP A 643 35.03 8.42 30.08
C TRP A 643 35.48 7.85 31.43
N LYS A 644 35.09 8.46 32.56
CA LYS A 644 35.44 7.98 33.90
C LYS A 644 34.84 6.60 34.24
N VAL A 645 33.69 6.23 33.67
CA VAL A 645 32.99 4.97 33.98
C VAL A 645 33.89 3.75 33.71
N PHE A 646 34.62 3.76 32.60
CA PHE A 646 35.42 2.62 32.13
C PHE A 646 36.87 2.98 31.73
N GLY A 647 37.28 4.25 31.84
CA GLY A 647 38.63 4.74 31.53
C GLY A 647 38.99 4.80 30.03
N LYS A 648 38.07 4.40 29.15
CA LYS A 648 38.26 4.29 27.69
C LYS A 648 36.91 4.47 26.97
N ILE A 649 36.95 4.85 25.70
CA ILE A 649 35.84 4.73 24.73
C ILE A 649 36.42 4.18 23.42
N ASP A 650 36.12 2.92 23.06
CA ASP A 650 36.56 2.32 21.78
C ASP A 650 35.63 2.71 20.62
N ALA A 651 34.31 2.70 20.85
CA ALA A 651 33.29 3.01 19.86
C ALA A 651 32.24 4.02 20.36
N LEU A 652 31.73 4.82 19.43
CA LEU A 652 30.75 5.89 19.59
C LEU A 652 29.63 5.76 18.55
N VAL A 653 28.37 5.75 18.98
CA VAL A 653 27.18 5.77 18.11
C VAL A 653 26.29 6.96 18.47
N ASN A 654 26.23 7.95 17.57
CA ASN A 654 25.39 9.13 17.70
C ASN A 654 24.00 8.87 17.08
N ASN A 655 23.00 8.52 17.91
CA ASN A 655 21.62 8.26 17.47
C ASN A 655 20.62 9.39 17.80
N ALA A 656 21.05 10.45 18.49
CA ALA A 656 20.19 11.57 18.84
C ALA A 656 19.61 12.30 17.61
N GLY A 657 18.36 12.75 17.71
CA GLY A 657 17.77 13.60 16.68
C GLY A 657 16.26 13.81 16.77
N ILE A 658 15.79 14.82 16.04
CA ILE A 658 14.38 15.20 15.90
C ILE A 658 14.03 15.53 14.45
N ARG A 659 12.77 15.29 14.08
CA ARG A 659 12.22 15.65 12.77
C ARG A 659 11.77 17.11 12.67
N GLY A 660 11.31 17.70 13.77
CA GLY A 660 10.48 18.92 13.71
C GLY A 660 9.04 18.60 13.26
N THR A 661 8.25 19.65 13.08
CA THR A 661 6.89 19.57 12.51
C THR A 661 6.93 19.52 10.98
N VAL A 662 5.78 19.22 10.35
CA VAL A 662 5.67 19.13 8.88
C VAL A 662 4.92 20.36 8.36
N LYS A 663 5.68 21.41 8.04
CA LYS A 663 5.22 22.74 7.61
C LYS A 663 5.81 23.13 6.25
N SER A 664 5.26 24.10 5.53
CA SER A 664 5.94 24.65 4.35
C SER A 664 7.31 25.23 4.72
N SER A 665 8.22 25.36 3.75
CA SER A 665 9.43 26.16 3.92
C SER A 665 9.14 27.65 4.19
N LEU A 666 7.90 28.09 3.95
CA LEU A 666 7.43 29.44 4.27
C LEU A 666 6.84 29.57 5.69
N ASP A 667 6.36 28.47 6.30
CA ASP A 667 5.71 28.49 7.63
C ASP A 667 6.63 27.97 8.76
N LEU A 668 7.81 27.47 8.40
CA LEU A 668 8.81 27.00 9.35
C LEU A 668 9.47 28.18 10.06
N SER A 669 9.41 28.21 11.39
CA SER A 669 10.01 29.29 12.18
C SER A 669 11.51 29.07 12.44
N GLU A 670 12.25 30.16 12.56
CA GLU A 670 13.68 30.19 12.88
C GLU A 670 14.01 29.38 14.14
N ASN A 671 13.23 29.57 15.22
CA ASN A 671 13.33 28.79 16.46
C ASN A 671 13.19 27.26 16.24
N GLU A 672 12.43 26.82 15.25
CA GLU A 672 12.23 25.40 14.94
C GLU A 672 13.37 24.86 14.08
N TRP A 673 13.83 25.64 13.09
CA TRP A 673 15.04 25.36 12.32
C TRP A 673 16.27 25.21 13.22
N ASP A 674 16.51 26.18 14.10
CA ASP A 674 17.63 26.18 15.05
C ASP A 674 17.57 25.00 16.02
N LYS A 675 16.38 24.67 16.55
CA LYS A 675 16.20 23.48 17.42
C LYS A 675 16.58 22.19 16.70
N VAL A 676 16.19 22.04 15.43
CA VAL A 676 16.52 20.87 14.59
C VAL A 676 18.02 20.82 14.30
N PHE A 677 18.66 21.92 13.88
CA PHE A 677 20.11 21.96 13.62
C PHE A 677 20.96 21.78 14.89
N LYS A 678 20.56 22.40 16.00
CA LYS A 678 21.21 22.27 17.31
C LYS A 678 21.23 20.81 17.78
N THR A 679 20.09 20.13 17.70
CA THR A 679 19.97 18.72 18.13
C THR A 679 20.64 17.76 17.15
N ASN A 680 20.37 17.88 15.84
CA ASN A 680 20.75 16.85 14.86
C ASN A 680 22.19 16.96 14.37
N LEU A 681 22.75 18.17 14.28
CA LEU A 681 24.06 18.42 13.70
C LEU A 681 25.05 18.90 14.75
N MET A 682 24.76 20.01 15.45
CA MET A 682 25.71 20.55 16.42
C MET A 682 25.92 19.62 17.62
N GLY A 683 24.86 18.99 18.14
CA GLY A 683 24.97 18.00 19.20
C GLY A 683 25.83 16.80 18.81
N SER A 684 25.57 16.17 17.66
CA SER A 684 26.38 15.06 17.14
C SER A 684 27.83 15.46 16.87
N TRP A 685 28.08 16.68 16.39
CA TRP A 685 29.43 17.23 16.23
C TRP A 685 30.15 17.38 17.56
N LEU A 686 29.53 18.03 18.55
CA LEU A 686 30.15 18.31 19.86
C LEU A 686 30.47 17.01 20.61
N VAL A 687 29.55 16.04 20.63
CA VAL A 687 29.81 14.73 21.25
C VAL A 687 30.96 14.02 20.53
N SER A 688 30.95 13.97 19.19
CA SER A 688 32.03 13.36 18.41
C SER A 688 33.37 14.02 18.68
N LYS A 689 33.42 15.36 18.67
CA LYS A 689 34.61 16.17 18.95
C LYS A 689 35.21 15.82 20.31
N TYR A 690 34.42 15.85 21.38
CA TYR A 690 34.95 15.62 22.73
C TYR A 690 35.34 14.16 22.98
N VAL A 691 34.65 13.19 22.40
CA VAL A 691 35.06 11.77 22.47
C VAL A 691 36.35 11.54 21.69
N CYS A 692 36.48 12.09 20.47
CA CYS A 692 37.67 11.91 19.65
C CYS A 692 38.91 12.61 20.25
N ILE A 693 38.74 13.76 20.91
CA ILE A 693 39.82 14.39 21.69
C ILE A 693 40.35 13.40 22.75
N LEU A 694 39.48 12.77 23.53
CA LEU A 694 39.91 11.81 24.56
C LEU A 694 40.54 10.53 23.97
N MET A 695 40.03 10.02 22.83
CA MET A 695 40.66 8.91 22.08
C MET A 695 42.10 9.25 21.65
N CYS A 696 42.32 10.47 21.16
CA CYS A 696 43.63 10.97 20.72
C CYS A 696 44.57 11.23 21.91
N ASP A 697 44.10 11.93 22.94
CA ASP A 697 44.87 12.27 24.15
C ASP A 697 45.36 11.01 24.88
N ALA A 698 44.49 10.00 24.99
CA ALA A 698 44.83 8.69 25.55
C ALA A 698 45.52 7.74 24.55
N LYS A 699 45.86 8.21 23.35
CA LYS A 699 46.67 7.53 22.31
C LYS A 699 46.23 6.08 22.02
N GLN A 700 44.92 5.85 21.91
CA GLN A 700 44.33 4.52 22.06
C GLN A 700 44.50 3.56 20.87
N GLY A 701 45.31 3.93 19.88
CA GLY A 701 45.59 3.12 18.68
C GLY A 701 44.47 3.10 17.64
N GLY A 702 43.34 3.76 17.89
CA GLY A 702 42.22 3.93 16.97
C GLY A 702 40.89 4.11 17.68
N GLY A 703 39.80 4.08 16.91
CA GLY A 703 38.42 4.14 17.39
C GLY A 703 37.39 4.01 16.27
N SER A 704 36.10 3.96 16.61
CA SER A 704 35.00 3.95 15.62
C SER A 704 33.87 4.91 16.00
N VAL A 705 33.53 5.83 15.10
CA VAL A 705 32.42 6.78 15.24
C VAL A 705 31.37 6.48 14.17
N ILE A 706 30.12 6.30 14.61
CA ILE A 706 28.98 5.93 13.78
C ILE A 706 27.87 6.98 13.98
N ASN A 707 27.58 7.76 12.94
CA ASN A 707 26.53 8.78 12.98
C ASN A 707 25.23 8.26 12.34
N ILE A 708 24.11 8.27 13.06
CA ILE A 708 22.82 7.89 12.49
C ILE A 708 22.21 9.09 11.75
N SER A 709 22.26 9.04 10.42
CA SER A 709 21.68 10.02 9.50
C SER A 709 20.22 9.67 9.18
N SER A 710 19.80 9.76 7.92
CA SER A 710 18.53 9.28 7.36
C SER A 710 18.59 9.30 5.83
N ILE A 711 17.81 8.48 5.12
CA ILE A 711 17.65 8.61 3.66
C ILE A 711 17.09 9.97 3.20
N SER A 712 16.54 10.79 4.10
CA SER A 712 16.17 12.18 3.81
C SER A 712 17.33 13.17 3.86
N GLY A 713 18.51 12.78 4.38
CA GLY A 713 19.76 13.53 4.20
C GLY A 713 20.42 13.32 2.84
N LEU A 714 19.86 12.40 2.03
CA LEU A 714 20.38 11.95 0.74
C LEU A 714 19.40 12.27 -0.39
N ASN A 715 19.91 12.22 -1.63
CA ASN A 715 19.11 12.28 -2.86
C ASN A 715 18.31 10.97 -3.08
N ARG A 716 17.46 10.60 -2.11
CA ARG A 716 16.59 9.41 -2.11
C ARG A 716 15.18 9.67 -1.58
N SER A 717 15.04 10.45 -0.50
CA SER A 717 13.73 10.65 0.17
C SER A 717 13.51 12.10 0.59
N LEU A 718 13.28 12.97 -0.41
CA LEU A 718 12.77 14.32 -0.17
C LEU A 718 11.25 14.24 0.08
N SER A 719 10.75 15.06 1.01
CA SER A 719 9.35 15.07 1.42
C SER A 719 8.89 16.49 1.73
N TYR A 720 7.62 16.79 1.48
CA TYR A 720 7.02 18.06 1.87
C TYR A 720 7.20 18.29 3.38
N GLY A 721 7.57 19.52 3.74
CA GLY A 721 7.83 19.92 5.13
C GLY A 721 8.90 19.13 5.87
N ALA A 722 9.96 18.69 5.19
CA ALA A 722 11.13 18.06 5.80
C ALA A 722 12.40 18.93 5.74
N VAL A 723 12.31 20.21 5.37
CA VAL A 723 13.47 21.03 4.94
C VAL A 723 14.60 21.14 5.99
N ALA A 724 14.27 21.41 7.26
CA ALA A 724 15.28 21.44 8.34
C ALA A 724 15.84 20.04 8.64
N TYR A 725 14.98 19.01 8.65
CA TYR A 725 15.40 17.63 8.92
C TYR A 725 16.36 17.11 7.85
N ALA A 726 15.98 17.23 6.58
CA ALA A 726 16.79 16.83 5.43
C ALA A 726 18.14 17.56 5.41
N SER A 727 18.11 18.89 5.55
CA SER A 727 19.33 19.72 5.57
C SER A 727 20.25 19.34 6.74
N SER A 728 19.71 19.17 7.95
CA SER A 728 20.52 18.80 9.12
C SER A 728 21.15 17.40 8.99
N LYS A 729 20.43 16.41 8.43
CA LYS A 729 20.97 15.06 8.21
C LYS A 729 21.99 15.00 7.05
N SER A 730 21.78 15.78 5.98
CA SER A 730 22.80 15.99 4.93
C SER A 730 24.08 16.64 5.49
N GLY A 731 23.91 17.56 6.46
CA GLY A 731 24.99 18.10 7.27
C GLY A 731 25.74 17.03 8.07
N VAL A 732 25.03 16.10 8.73
CA VAL A 732 25.65 14.97 9.47
C VAL A 732 26.46 14.06 8.55
N ASP A 733 25.94 13.72 7.37
CA ASP A 733 26.69 12.90 6.40
C ASP A 733 27.92 13.64 5.84
N THR A 734 27.86 14.96 5.72
CA THR A 734 28.99 15.79 5.28
C THR A 734 30.05 15.94 6.36
N MET A 735 29.65 16.22 7.60
CA MET A 735 30.49 16.23 8.79
C MET A 735 31.21 14.89 8.97
N THR A 736 30.49 13.77 8.81
CA THR A 736 31.04 12.42 8.87
C THR A 736 32.22 12.23 7.93
N ARG A 737 32.09 12.66 6.66
CA ARG A 737 33.15 12.55 5.65
C ARG A 737 34.34 13.46 5.94
N ALA A 738 34.12 14.67 6.42
CA ALA A 738 35.20 15.59 6.81
C ALA A 738 36.00 15.02 7.99
N MET A 739 35.32 14.65 9.09
CA MET A 739 35.95 14.07 10.28
C MET A 739 36.66 12.74 9.98
N ALA A 740 36.17 11.93 9.03
CA ALA A 740 36.85 10.70 8.59
C ALA A 740 38.23 10.94 7.99
N ILE A 741 38.42 12.07 7.30
CA ILE A 741 39.70 12.46 6.68
C ILE A 741 40.63 13.04 7.75
N GLU A 742 40.11 13.94 8.60
CA GLU A 742 40.85 14.59 9.67
C GLU A 742 41.35 13.62 10.75
N LEU A 743 40.52 12.64 11.13
CA LEU A 743 40.79 11.73 12.25
C LEU A 743 41.45 10.40 11.82
N GLY A 744 41.53 10.13 10.52
CA GLY A 744 42.16 8.92 9.98
C GLY A 744 43.64 8.76 10.37
N VAL A 745 44.36 9.87 10.60
CA VAL A 745 45.76 9.85 11.07
C VAL A 745 45.92 9.32 12.50
N TYR A 746 44.84 9.31 13.29
CA TYR A 746 44.77 8.71 14.63
C TYR A 746 44.17 7.29 14.62
N ASN A 747 43.96 6.71 13.43
CA ASN A 747 43.23 5.45 13.21
C ASN A 747 41.79 5.45 13.76
N ILE A 748 41.18 6.63 13.90
CA ILE A 748 39.77 6.78 14.27
C ILE A 748 38.95 6.78 12.98
N ARG A 749 38.05 5.80 12.86
CA ARG A 749 37.21 5.59 11.68
C ARG A 749 35.88 6.31 11.90
N VAL A 750 35.40 7.05 10.91
CA VAL A 750 34.14 7.81 11.01
C VAL A 750 33.23 7.45 9.85
N ASN A 751 32.05 6.91 10.15
CA ASN A 751 31.06 6.47 9.17
C ASN A 751 29.66 6.96 9.59
N SER A 752 28.72 6.99 8.65
CA SER A 752 27.31 7.21 8.97
C SER A 752 26.44 6.08 8.44
N ILE A 753 25.28 5.92 9.05
CA ILE A 753 24.22 5.02 8.62
C ILE A 753 23.00 5.88 8.28
N ALA A 754 22.50 5.76 7.06
CA ALA A 754 21.30 6.44 6.58
C ALA A 754 20.11 5.46 6.61
N PRO A 755 19.37 5.36 7.73
CA PRO A 755 18.19 4.51 7.84
C PRO A 755 17.03 4.97 6.96
N GLY A 756 16.28 3.99 6.46
CA GLY A 756 14.94 4.12 5.89
C GLY A 756 13.84 4.30 6.95
N LEU A 757 12.63 3.82 6.66
CA LEU A 757 11.47 3.98 7.53
C LEU A 757 11.36 2.85 8.57
N PHE A 758 12.36 2.77 9.46
CA PHE A 758 12.32 1.88 10.63
C PHE A 758 11.26 2.29 11.64
N LYS A 759 10.74 1.32 12.39
CA LYS A 759 9.87 1.56 13.55
C LYS A 759 10.67 2.20 14.70
N SER A 760 10.36 3.45 15.03
CA SER A 760 11.00 4.23 16.11
C SER A 760 9.99 5.26 16.68
N GLU A 761 10.25 5.86 17.84
CA GLU A 761 9.37 6.89 18.40
C GLU A 761 9.11 8.07 17.43
N ILE A 762 10.13 8.45 16.63
CA ILE A 762 10.07 9.55 15.64
C ILE A 762 9.17 9.19 14.44
N THR A 763 9.05 7.89 14.13
CA THR A 763 8.34 7.36 12.95
C THR A 763 7.05 6.62 13.29
N GLN A 764 6.76 6.39 14.57
CA GLN A 764 5.60 5.61 15.04
C GLN A 764 4.27 6.16 14.52
N ALA A 765 4.00 7.45 14.76
CA ALA A 765 2.82 8.18 14.28
C ALA A 765 2.77 8.40 12.75
N LEU A 766 3.81 7.97 12.03
CA LEU A 766 3.89 7.97 10.56
C LEU A 766 3.64 6.57 10.00
N ILE A 767 4.29 5.55 10.54
CA ILE A 767 4.15 4.13 10.15
C ILE A 767 2.75 3.59 10.46
N GLN A 768 2.09 4.12 11.50
CA GLN A 768 0.67 3.85 11.77
C GLN A 768 -0.27 4.38 10.67
N LYS A 769 0.16 5.33 9.83
CA LYS A 769 -0.70 5.87 8.77
C LYS A 769 -0.81 4.89 7.61
N LYS A 770 -2.02 4.35 7.42
CA LYS A 770 -2.47 3.44 6.33
C LYS A 770 -1.90 3.82 4.96
N TRP A 771 -1.89 5.11 4.61
CA TRP A 771 -1.33 5.61 3.35
C TRP A 771 0.18 5.49 3.27
N LEU A 772 0.92 5.74 4.36
CA LEU A 772 2.37 5.67 4.36
C LEU A 772 2.83 4.21 4.28
N LYS A 773 2.17 3.29 5.02
CA LYS A 773 2.43 1.85 4.84
C LYS A 773 2.18 1.40 3.40
N ASN A 774 1.05 1.79 2.81
CA ASN A 774 0.76 1.54 1.38
C ASN A 774 1.81 2.15 0.42
N VAL A 775 2.50 3.24 0.79
CA VAL A 775 3.60 3.82 0.00
C VAL A 775 4.90 3.04 0.21
N THR A 776 5.27 2.74 1.46
CA THR A 776 6.45 1.94 1.83
C THR A 776 6.42 0.58 1.15
N ASP A 777 5.30 -0.14 1.23
CA ASP A 777 5.05 -1.43 0.57
C ASP A 777 5.17 -1.37 -0.98
N ARG A 778 5.15 -0.17 -1.58
CA ARG A 778 5.27 0.08 -3.03
C ARG A 778 6.61 0.68 -3.46
N ILE A 779 7.50 1.05 -2.54
CA ILE A 779 8.83 1.61 -2.83
C ILE A 779 9.98 0.84 -2.18
N VAL A 780 9.72 -0.06 -1.24
CA VAL A 780 10.73 -0.91 -0.57
C VAL A 780 10.66 -2.34 -1.15
N PRO A 781 11.53 -2.73 -2.12
CA PRO A 781 11.36 -3.96 -2.91
C PRO A 781 11.48 -5.25 -2.11
N LEU A 782 12.19 -5.25 -0.98
CA LEU A 782 12.34 -6.45 -0.14
C LEU A 782 11.09 -6.77 0.70
N THR A 783 10.12 -5.86 0.81
CA THR A 783 8.82 -6.03 1.52
C THR A 783 8.86 -6.45 3.00
N ALA A 784 10.04 -6.65 3.58
CA ALA A 784 10.22 -6.90 5.01
C ALA A 784 9.93 -5.63 5.83
N GLU A 785 9.26 -5.78 6.98
CA GLU A 785 9.16 -4.69 7.94
C GLU A 785 10.56 -4.36 8.49
N GLN A 786 10.98 -3.10 8.43
CA GLN A 786 12.32 -2.67 8.82
C GLN A 786 12.46 -2.65 10.36
N THR A 787 12.91 -3.77 10.92
CA THR A 787 13.28 -3.94 12.33
C THR A 787 14.73 -3.52 12.57
N VAL A 788 15.02 -2.88 13.71
CA VAL A 788 16.37 -2.37 14.02
C VAL A 788 17.31 -3.53 14.23
N ASP A 789 16.86 -4.59 14.92
CA ASP A 789 17.49 -5.91 14.89
C ASP A 789 16.83 -6.82 13.83
N PRO A 790 17.56 -7.41 12.86
CA PRO A 790 19.01 -7.36 12.63
C PRO A 790 19.49 -6.19 11.74
N GLY A 791 18.58 -5.36 11.20
CA GLY A 791 18.85 -4.49 10.05
C GLY A 791 19.88 -3.38 10.27
N LEU A 792 19.86 -2.74 11.43
CA LEU A 792 20.83 -1.71 11.83
C LEU A 792 21.87 -2.27 12.81
N THR A 793 21.46 -3.14 13.74
CA THR A 793 22.34 -3.76 14.75
C THR A 793 23.53 -4.46 14.11
N SER A 794 23.30 -5.33 13.11
CA SER A 794 24.36 -6.09 12.44
C SER A 794 25.39 -5.20 11.75
N LEU A 795 24.96 -4.06 11.19
CA LEU A 795 25.85 -3.10 10.54
C LEU A 795 26.66 -2.31 11.58
N VAL A 796 26.03 -1.87 12.68
CA VAL A 796 26.75 -1.23 13.80
C VAL A 796 27.81 -2.19 14.36
N ARG A 797 27.44 -3.45 14.59
CA ARG A 797 28.34 -4.52 15.06
C ARG A 797 29.54 -4.74 14.12
N TYR A 798 29.30 -4.71 12.79
CA TYR A 798 30.38 -4.76 11.80
C TYR A 798 31.30 -3.52 11.86
N LEU A 799 30.74 -2.32 11.94
CA LEU A 799 31.50 -1.06 11.90
C LEU A 799 32.33 -0.79 13.17
N ILE A 800 31.93 -1.31 14.33
CA ILE A 800 32.79 -1.27 15.53
C ILE A 800 33.91 -2.32 15.48
N HIS A 801 33.71 -3.43 14.77
CA HIS A 801 34.65 -4.56 14.74
C HIS A 801 35.83 -4.37 13.77
N ASP A 802 37.02 -4.87 14.14
CA ASP A 802 38.31 -4.71 13.44
C ASP A 802 38.28 -5.17 11.97
N SER A 803 37.36 -6.07 11.61
CA SER A 803 37.11 -6.48 10.21
C SER A 803 36.69 -5.33 9.30
N SER A 804 36.29 -4.19 9.87
CA SER A 804 35.99 -2.94 9.16
C SER A 804 37.10 -1.88 9.30
N GLN A 805 38.34 -2.27 9.66
CA GLN A 805 39.46 -1.33 9.83
C GLN A 805 39.74 -0.45 8.59
N TYR A 806 39.47 -0.94 7.38
CA TYR A 806 39.60 -0.17 6.12
C TYR A 806 38.32 0.59 5.73
N VAL A 807 37.33 0.66 6.62
CA VAL A 807 36.02 1.29 6.39
C VAL A 807 35.90 2.56 7.22
N SER A 808 36.10 3.69 6.55
CA SER A 808 35.90 5.05 7.05
C SER A 808 35.33 5.91 5.92
N CYS A 809 34.81 7.10 6.21
CA CYS A 809 34.25 8.06 5.24
C CYS A 809 33.01 7.57 4.47
N ASN A 810 32.39 6.45 4.87
CA ASN A 810 31.24 5.86 4.17
C ASN A 810 29.90 6.31 4.76
N VAL A 811 28.89 6.40 3.88
CA VAL A 811 27.47 6.58 4.24
C VAL A 811 26.73 5.29 3.87
N PHE A 812 26.46 4.44 4.86
CA PHE A 812 25.79 3.16 4.64
C PHE A 812 24.28 3.33 4.59
N ILE A 813 23.67 2.97 3.47
CA ILE A 813 22.23 3.14 3.29
C ILE A 813 21.52 1.83 3.66
N VAL A 814 20.65 1.90 4.65
CA VAL A 814 19.88 0.75 5.14
C VAL A 814 18.40 1.11 5.01
N ASP A 815 17.83 0.86 3.84
CA ASP A 815 16.46 1.26 3.50
C ASP A 815 15.62 0.10 2.90
N ALA A 816 16.14 -1.13 3.02
CA ALA A 816 15.65 -2.35 2.40
C ALA A 816 15.36 -2.22 0.88
N GLY A 817 16.15 -1.38 0.20
CA GLY A 817 16.15 -1.19 -1.26
C GLY A 817 15.29 -0.02 -1.75
N ALA A 818 14.97 0.96 -0.88
CA ALA A 818 13.99 2.01 -1.17
C ALA A 818 14.26 2.76 -2.49
N THR A 819 13.35 2.62 -3.46
CA THR A 819 13.50 3.19 -4.81
C THR A 819 13.03 4.63 -4.87
N LEU A 820 13.83 5.49 -5.52
CA LEU A 820 13.54 6.90 -5.77
C LEU A 820 12.16 7.12 -6.44
N PRO A 821 11.28 7.98 -5.88
CA PRO A 821 10.16 8.57 -6.61
C PRO A 821 10.67 9.71 -7.50
N GLY A 822 11.45 9.39 -8.54
CA GLY A 822 12.27 10.39 -9.24
C GLY A 822 12.81 9.98 -10.60
N LEU A 823 11.96 9.49 -11.51
CA LEU A 823 12.29 9.39 -12.93
C LEU A 823 11.05 9.57 -13.81
N PRO A 824 10.68 10.82 -14.17
CA PRO A 824 9.62 11.09 -15.12
C PRO A 824 10.14 10.94 -16.54
N ILE A 825 9.67 9.92 -17.27
CA ILE A 825 9.80 9.84 -18.72
C ILE A 825 8.41 9.65 -19.32
N PHE A 826 7.83 10.75 -19.78
CA PHE A 826 6.84 10.69 -20.84
C PHE A 826 7.58 10.32 -22.13
N SER A 827 7.23 9.18 -22.74
CA SER A 827 7.59 8.84 -24.11
C SER A 827 6.45 8.04 -24.74
N SER A 828 5.40 8.78 -25.06
CA SER A 828 4.46 8.45 -26.13
C SER A 828 4.55 9.55 -27.20
N LEU A 829 5.76 9.68 -27.74
CA LEU A 829 6.19 10.46 -28.91
C LEU A 829 7.29 9.64 -29.59
#